data_AF-A0ABD3QGJ8-F1
#
_entry.id   AF-A0ABD3QGJ8-F1
#
_cell.length_a   1.000
_cell.length_b   1.000
_cell.length_c   1.000
_cell.angle_alpha   90.00
_cell.angle_beta   90.00
_cell.angle_gamma   90.00
#
_symmetry.space_group_name_H-M   'P 1'
#
loop_
_entity.id
_entity.type
_entity.pdbx_description
1 polymer ?
#
loop_
_entity_poly.entity_id
_entity_poly.type
_entity_poly.pdbx_seq_one_letter_code
_entity_poly.pdbx_strand_id
1 'polypeptide(L)'
;MGEVSTTTRSSSENGDDLLRKMNASELICEVLVNFGVTHVFGGHGGAVVGLVDAIMAHTKLTWVYNRCEVNAVQAAMAYAKLHNRLGCCVATSGPGAGHLLSGLVDADQDRVPLLCITGLKAAGTMRHADFQDIDQGAIFRMAGIGLSESVSHIHQLIPLLRNALYLATTTYRCAHLAIPIDVQLDSVTAPRFLNFRSENLSKNVLDHASDEQIRALATALIKERMDGHHMVIFCGWRAFPFGDAIEALAEYLDVPIITSYDGKGCVSESIPHSFGVAGIYGFVGGGKSQEVLEDCDVIVAFCMSDLTKAVTDKSGMQVRRLIQIESEIMAGDSNRYIAVHSFESHDLAQSIPLVLEAMTQETEKMKVSFDDRDQRIRRKSRMSTFPSERAPVETKYCHPGLFFKNMSLLLDNDAILCADIGDNALWMASGISAVKGQRTLTSEHMGIMGFALNAGLAASCSTSRQVLVVAGDGGFQMSSNELATLKDHGCKNVLVVIIQNGRLGRVSNETWGPGVRGDGCLIGSPDFVKLFEAHGYPKGKHLTTSDESEIWDTISESWDLASKQGVAVIVVHQDPETHPTMHKISAASGEVAWERYLNEMNKERSLKDNHDVSPSNKAITLSSNSINKLNSLKEWIESHSTAVVSSYCWVGSSFLSISPAQVFQNQLKELNPAAPEIFSQEERDDFDKDFWRLLMNSFTVEELSELFDKGSSNGYPLRLQILVLPKDSTYALHAHPNIELIIGMQGELMEYKLTDYRHSKRVLQRTSHKIIPPSDEEIKNMMEHFEHCMVIDDQDKRSHFVDRLCTRQGKCCANQIGSVHQSFSRKESGTLLFVLWSGCHANIQLTNIKGTKGAELLRKEHYC
;
A
#
# COMPACT_ATOMS: atom_id res chain seq x y z
N MET A 1 32.64 30.72 -58.15
CA MET A 1 31.89 31.57 -59.12
C MET A 1 30.58 30.87 -59.41
N GLY A 2 29.46 31.59 -59.57
CA GLY A 2 28.11 30.99 -59.69
C GLY A 2 27.60 30.53 -58.32
N GLU A 3 26.96 31.36 -57.48
CA GLU A 3 25.74 32.16 -57.68
C GLU A 3 24.47 31.32 -57.91
N VAL A 4 23.49 31.51 -57.02
CA VAL A 4 22.23 30.77 -56.92
C VAL A 4 21.15 31.49 -57.70
N SER A 5 20.45 30.81 -58.61
CA SER A 5 19.21 31.33 -59.20
C SER A 5 18.20 30.22 -59.50
N THR A 6 17.16 30.21 -58.66
CA THR A 6 15.77 29.80 -58.90
C THR A 6 15.40 29.22 -60.29
N THR A 7 14.93 27.97 -60.28
CA THR A 7 13.84 27.53 -61.18
C THR A 7 12.71 26.93 -60.36
N THR A 8 11.55 27.61 -60.39
CA THR A 8 10.30 27.12 -59.80
C THR A 8 9.79 25.94 -60.62
N ARG A 9 9.72 24.75 -60.03
CA ARG A 9 8.88 23.65 -60.56
C ARG A 9 7.48 23.73 -59.96
N SER A 10 6.50 23.62 -60.85
CA SER A 10 5.08 23.77 -60.57
C SER A 10 4.53 22.66 -59.68
N SER A 11 3.67 23.04 -58.75
CA SER A 11 2.83 22.17 -57.94
C SER A 11 1.80 21.42 -58.79
N SER A 12 2.06 20.15 -59.13
CA SER A 12 1.06 19.23 -59.71
C SER A 12 1.46 17.75 -59.65
N GLU A 13 1.91 17.25 -58.50
CA GLU A 13 2.04 15.80 -58.25
C GLU A 13 1.11 15.37 -57.10
N ASN A 14 -0.15 15.13 -57.49
CA ASN A 14 -1.18 14.24 -56.93
C ASN A 14 -1.23 14.02 -55.40
N GLY A 15 -2.13 14.74 -54.73
CA GLY A 15 -2.48 14.56 -53.31
C GLY A 15 -3.42 13.39 -52.98
N ASP A 16 -3.35 12.26 -53.70
CA ASP A 16 -4.20 11.07 -53.47
C ASP A 16 -3.61 10.04 -52.48
N ASP A 17 -2.36 10.23 -52.01
CA ASP A 17 -1.60 9.19 -51.29
C ASP A 17 -1.80 9.16 -49.74
N LEU A 18 -2.84 9.85 -49.24
CA LEU A 18 -2.96 10.24 -47.82
C LEU A 18 -3.97 9.46 -46.96
N LEU A 19 -4.91 8.72 -47.54
CA LEU A 19 -5.99 8.02 -46.80
C LEU A 19 -6.04 6.53 -47.16
N ARG A 20 -5.97 5.64 -46.17
CA ARG A 20 -6.20 4.20 -46.36
C ARG A 20 -7.56 3.83 -45.78
N LYS A 21 -8.45 3.30 -46.62
CA LYS A 21 -9.67 2.66 -46.16
C LYS A 21 -9.33 1.25 -45.66
N MET A 22 -9.73 0.96 -44.44
CA MET A 22 -9.56 -0.33 -43.75
C MET A 22 -10.75 -0.54 -42.80
N ASN A 23 -10.96 -1.73 -42.27
CA ASN A 23 -11.93 -1.93 -41.20
C ASN A 23 -11.36 -1.50 -39.83
N ALA A 24 -12.23 -1.37 -38.82
CA ALA A 24 -11.83 -1.00 -37.47
C ALA A 24 -10.80 -1.96 -36.85
N SER A 25 -10.94 -3.27 -37.06
CA SER A 25 -10.02 -4.28 -36.52
C SER A 25 -8.61 -4.19 -37.11
N GLU A 26 -8.49 -3.98 -38.42
CA GLU A 26 -7.23 -3.71 -39.11
C GLU A 26 -6.57 -2.43 -38.55
N LEU A 27 -7.34 -1.37 -38.33
CA LEU A 27 -6.86 -0.14 -37.70
C LEU A 27 -6.31 -0.39 -36.29
N ILE A 28 -7.04 -1.14 -35.46
CA ILE A 28 -6.59 -1.49 -34.10
C ILE A 28 -5.26 -2.25 -34.17
N CYS A 29 -5.10 -3.21 -35.08
CA CYS A 29 -3.85 -3.96 -35.26
C CYS A 29 -2.67 -3.08 -35.65
N GLU A 30 -2.85 -2.19 -36.64
CA GLU A 30 -1.81 -1.22 -37.05
C GLU A 30 -1.43 -0.29 -35.89
N VAL A 31 -2.41 0.15 -35.08
CA VAL A 31 -2.16 0.99 -33.90
C VAL A 31 -1.39 0.22 -32.81
N LEU A 32 -1.79 -1.01 -32.46
CA LEU A 32 -1.07 -1.84 -31.50
C LEU A 32 0.41 -2.01 -31.90
N VAL A 33 0.68 -2.26 -33.18
CA VAL A 33 2.05 -2.36 -33.73
C VAL A 33 2.82 -1.05 -33.66
N ASN A 34 2.18 0.10 -33.90
CA ASN A 34 2.82 1.41 -33.76
C ASN A 34 3.17 1.77 -32.30
N PHE A 35 2.54 1.10 -31.32
CA PHE A 35 2.91 1.14 -29.90
C PHE A 35 3.89 0.02 -29.49
N GLY A 36 4.41 -0.74 -30.46
CA GLY A 36 5.38 -1.81 -30.22
C GLY A 36 4.77 -3.10 -29.66
N VAL A 37 3.45 -3.27 -29.67
CA VAL A 37 2.81 -4.55 -29.32
C VAL A 37 3.17 -5.59 -30.37
N THR A 38 3.54 -6.79 -29.92
CA THR A 38 3.91 -7.94 -30.77
C THR A 38 3.13 -9.20 -30.41
N HIS A 39 2.54 -9.24 -29.21
CA HIS A 39 1.75 -10.35 -28.69
C HIS A 39 0.46 -9.78 -28.11
N VAL A 40 -0.67 -10.40 -28.42
CA VAL A 40 -2.00 -10.05 -27.90
C VAL A 40 -2.58 -11.30 -27.25
N PHE A 41 -2.88 -11.21 -25.96
CA PHE A 41 -3.35 -12.34 -25.15
C PHE A 41 -4.86 -12.29 -25.04
N GLY A 42 -5.56 -13.43 -25.04
CA GLY A 42 -7.01 -13.35 -24.91
C GLY A 42 -7.83 -14.62 -25.04
N GLY A 43 -9.12 -14.45 -24.77
CA GLY A 43 -10.18 -15.41 -25.04
C GLY A 43 -10.93 -15.08 -26.33
N HIS A 44 -11.27 -16.10 -27.11
CA HIS A 44 -12.02 -15.96 -28.35
C HIS A 44 -13.53 -16.07 -28.12
N GLY A 45 -14.33 -15.30 -28.87
CA GLY A 45 -15.77 -15.53 -28.96
C GLY A 45 -16.44 -14.75 -30.08
N GLY A 46 -17.72 -15.03 -30.35
CA GLY A 46 -18.43 -14.49 -31.51
C GLY A 46 -18.58 -12.96 -31.54
N ALA A 47 -18.47 -12.30 -30.39
CA ALA A 47 -18.54 -10.84 -30.31
C ALA A 47 -17.20 -10.14 -30.64
N VAL A 48 -16.10 -10.88 -30.77
CA VAL A 48 -14.74 -10.33 -31.00
C VAL A 48 -14.02 -10.98 -32.19
N VAL A 49 -14.72 -11.81 -32.96
CA VAL A 49 -14.14 -12.57 -34.09
C VAL A 49 -13.52 -11.66 -35.15
N GLY A 50 -14.13 -10.52 -35.46
CA GLY A 50 -13.58 -9.58 -36.44
C GLY A 50 -12.23 -8.99 -36.02
N LEU A 51 -12.02 -8.78 -34.70
CA LEU A 51 -10.73 -8.35 -34.16
C LEU A 51 -9.70 -9.49 -34.16
N VAL A 52 -10.09 -10.70 -33.74
CA VAL A 52 -9.14 -11.84 -33.71
C VAL A 52 -8.72 -12.26 -35.11
N ASP A 53 -9.63 -12.27 -36.10
CA ASP A 53 -9.29 -12.51 -37.51
C ASP A 53 -8.25 -11.51 -38.03
N ALA A 54 -8.39 -10.22 -37.68
CA ALA A 54 -7.42 -9.19 -38.06
C ALA A 54 -6.06 -9.37 -37.37
N ILE A 55 -6.03 -9.74 -36.08
CA ILE A 55 -4.78 -10.04 -35.35
C ILE A 55 -4.09 -11.24 -35.99
N MET A 56 -4.82 -12.33 -36.26
CA MET A 56 -4.31 -13.56 -36.89
C MET A 56 -3.78 -13.32 -38.32
N ALA A 57 -4.38 -12.39 -39.07
CA ALA A 57 -3.90 -11.98 -40.39
C ALA A 57 -2.69 -11.03 -40.35
N HIS A 58 -2.39 -10.42 -39.21
CA HIS A 58 -1.41 -9.34 -39.10
C HIS A 58 0.01 -9.86 -38.83
N THR A 59 0.87 -9.85 -39.87
CA THR A 59 2.26 -10.39 -39.88
C THR A 59 3.23 -9.98 -38.76
N LYS A 60 2.90 -8.99 -37.93
CA LYS A 60 3.72 -8.52 -36.77
C LYS A 60 3.08 -8.77 -35.40
N LEU A 61 1.86 -9.33 -35.37
CA LEU A 61 1.15 -9.66 -34.13
C LEU A 61 1.04 -11.17 -33.99
N THR A 62 1.22 -11.66 -32.77
CA THR A 62 0.96 -13.04 -32.39
C THR A 62 -0.27 -13.07 -31.51
N TRP A 63 -1.32 -13.77 -31.94
CA TRP A 63 -2.46 -14.08 -31.09
C TRP A 63 -2.07 -15.20 -30.12
N VAL A 64 -2.20 -14.94 -28.81
CA VAL A 64 -1.96 -15.92 -27.76
C VAL A 64 -3.30 -16.32 -27.15
N TYR A 65 -3.81 -17.48 -27.57
CA TYR A 65 -5.12 -17.97 -27.12
C TYR A 65 -5.05 -18.66 -25.74
N ASN A 66 -5.46 -17.93 -24.71
CA ASN A 66 -5.53 -18.42 -23.34
C ASN A 66 -6.78 -19.29 -23.09
N ARG A 67 -6.71 -20.13 -22.06
CA ARG A 67 -7.81 -21.01 -21.63
C ARG A 67 -8.74 -20.38 -20.60
N CYS A 68 -8.35 -19.27 -19.98
CA CYS A 68 -9.22 -18.42 -19.17
C CYS A 68 -8.86 -16.94 -19.40
N GLU A 69 -9.84 -16.04 -19.37
CA GLU A 69 -9.61 -14.62 -19.64
C GLU A 69 -8.82 -13.92 -18.52
N VAL A 70 -8.95 -14.34 -17.25
CA VAL A 70 -8.10 -13.79 -16.16
C VAL A 70 -6.62 -14.10 -16.38
N ASN A 71 -6.32 -15.30 -16.88
CA ASN A 71 -4.98 -15.74 -17.24
C ASN A 71 -4.41 -14.91 -18.40
N ALA A 72 -5.26 -14.52 -19.35
CA ALA A 72 -4.88 -13.64 -20.46
C ALA A 72 -4.47 -12.25 -19.98
N VAL A 73 -5.16 -11.66 -18.99
CA VAL A 73 -4.74 -10.37 -18.42
C VAL A 73 -3.42 -10.50 -17.68
N GLN A 74 -3.26 -11.53 -16.85
CA GLN A 74 -1.99 -11.78 -16.13
C GLN A 74 -0.81 -11.96 -17.12
N ALA A 75 -1.02 -12.66 -18.24
CA ALA A 75 -0.01 -12.81 -19.29
C ALA A 75 0.28 -11.48 -20.04
N ALA A 76 -0.75 -10.71 -20.41
CA ALA A 76 -0.59 -9.39 -21.02
C ALA A 76 0.12 -8.39 -20.09
N MET A 77 -0.18 -8.45 -18.80
CA MET A 77 0.44 -7.67 -17.73
C MET A 77 1.92 -8.03 -17.57
N ALA A 78 2.25 -9.31 -17.51
CA ALA A 78 3.63 -9.78 -17.45
C ALA A 78 4.43 -9.40 -18.71
N TYR A 79 3.83 -9.49 -19.89
CA TYR A 79 4.44 -9.00 -21.14
C TYR A 79 4.72 -7.49 -21.08
N ALA A 80 3.78 -6.69 -20.60
CA ALA A 80 3.95 -5.25 -20.46
C ALA A 80 5.08 -4.88 -19.47
N LYS A 81 5.11 -5.53 -18.28
CA LYS A 81 6.19 -5.39 -17.29
C LYS A 81 7.56 -5.78 -17.86
N LEU A 82 7.64 -6.95 -18.52
CA LEU A 82 8.90 -7.49 -19.05
C LEU A 82 9.53 -6.60 -20.13
N HIS A 83 8.72 -6.03 -21.02
CA HIS A 83 9.19 -5.26 -22.17
C HIS A 83 9.09 -3.74 -22.00
N ASN A 84 8.62 -3.25 -20.84
CA ASN A 84 8.38 -1.85 -20.53
C ASN A 84 7.62 -1.09 -21.65
N ARG A 85 6.51 -1.68 -22.12
CA ARG A 85 5.67 -1.15 -23.20
C ARG A 85 4.21 -1.56 -23.03
N LEU A 86 3.33 -1.00 -23.86
CA LEU A 86 1.91 -1.34 -23.89
C LEU A 86 1.69 -2.85 -24.01
N GLY A 87 0.88 -3.41 -23.10
CA GLY A 87 0.28 -4.74 -23.24
C GLY A 87 -1.13 -4.65 -23.85
N CYS A 88 -1.60 -5.74 -24.44
CA CYS A 88 -2.98 -5.83 -24.93
C CYS A 88 -3.63 -7.16 -24.56
N CYS A 89 -4.86 -7.08 -24.05
CA CYS A 89 -5.70 -8.22 -23.72
C CYS A 89 -7.05 -8.12 -24.46
N VAL A 90 -7.57 -9.25 -24.93
CA VAL A 90 -8.83 -9.32 -25.70
C VAL A 90 -9.78 -10.37 -25.13
N ALA A 91 -11.07 -10.08 -25.08
CA ALA A 91 -12.11 -11.05 -24.72
C ALA A 91 -13.42 -10.84 -25.49
N THR A 92 -14.31 -11.84 -25.43
CA THR A 92 -15.69 -11.72 -25.93
C THR A 92 -16.61 -10.99 -24.94
N SER A 93 -17.83 -10.67 -25.38
CA SER A 93 -18.88 -10.07 -24.56
C SER A 93 -19.29 -10.92 -23.35
N GLY A 94 -19.85 -10.27 -22.34
CA GLY A 94 -20.55 -10.91 -21.22
C GLY A 94 -19.60 -11.65 -20.28
N PRO A 95 -19.67 -13.00 -20.18
CA PRO A 95 -18.81 -13.76 -19.27
C PRO A 95 -17.32 -13.57 -19.56
N GLY A 96 -16.92 -13.43 -20.83
CA GLY A 96 -15.51 -13.21 -21.20
C GLY A 96 -14.98 -11.91 -20.62
N ALA A 97 -15.72 -10.81 -20.77
CA ALA A 97 -15.41 -9.53 -20.12
C ALA A 97 -15.45 -9.62 -18.58
N GLY A 98 -16.43 -10.33 -18.02
CA GLY A 98 -16.54 -10.53 -16.56
C GLY A 98 -15.31 -11.22 -15.95
N HIS A 99 -14.76 -12.23 -16.63
CA HIS A 99 -13.55 -12.93 -16.19
C HIS A 99 -12.27 -12.08 -16.25
N LEU A 100 -12.23 -11.00 -17.04
CA LEU A 100 -11.07 -10.09 -17.05
C LEU A 100 -10.94 -9.25 -15.77
N LEU A 101 -12.03 -9.08 -15.01
CA LEU A 101 -12.16 -8.01 -14.00
C LEU A 101 -11.04 -8.00 -12.96
N SER A 102 -10.81 -9.12 -12.28
CA SER A 102 -9.80 -9.20 -11.21
C SER A 102 -8.38 -9.01 -11.74
N GLY A 103 -8.06 -9.57 -12.91
CA GLY A 103 -6.74 -9.39 -13.53
C GLY A 103 -6.51 -7.96 -14.02
N LEU A 104 -7.56 -7.27 -14.49
CA LEU A 104 -7.44 -5.89 -14.95
C LEU A 104 -7.28 -4.91 -13.79
N VAL A 105 -7.93 -5.17 -12.65
CA VAL A 105 -7.73 -4.41 -11.40
C VAL A 105 -6.31 -4.59 -10.86
N ASP A 106 -5.79 -5.82 -10.83
CA ASP A 106 -4.41 -6.12 -10.43
C ASP A 106 -3.39 -5.38 -11.31
N ALA A 107 -3.52 -5.47 -12.64
CA ALA A 107 -2.66 -4.77 -13.59
C ALA A 107 -2.73 -3.23 -13.44
N ASP A 108 -3.91 -2.68 -13.15
CA ASP A 108 -4.12 -1.24 -12.96
C ASP A 108 -3.50 -0.73 -11.65
N GLN A 109 -3.57 -1.53 -10.57
CA GLN A 109 -2.96 -1.25 -9.27
C GLN A 109 -1.43 -1.37 -9.29
N ASP A 110 -0.89 -2.35 -10.02
CA ASP A 110 0.55 -2.54 -10.25
C ASP A 110 1.16 -1.49 -11.23
N ARG A 111 0.37 -0.52 -11.69
CA ARG A 111 0.70 0.53 -12.68
C ARG A 111 1.20 -0.05 -14.00
N VAL A 112 0.44 -0.95 -14.62
CA VAL A 112 0.82 -1.60 -15.88
C VAL A 112 0.08 -0.96 -17.07
N PRO A 113 0.79 -0.53 -18.13
CA PRO A 113 0.19 0.10 -19.31
C PRO A 113 -0.50 -0.96 -20.18
N LEU A 114 -1.82 -1.12 -20.03
CA LEU A 114 -2.56 -2.20 -20.69
C LEU A 114 -3.84 -1.71 -21.37
N LEU A 115 -3.99 -2.04 -22.66
CA LEU A 115 -5.22 -1.83 -23.42
C LEU A 115 -6.04 -3.12 -23.49
N CYS A 116 -7.18 -3.12 -22.81
CA CYS A 116 -8.15 -4.19 -22.82
C CYS A 116 -9.25 -3.92 -23.85
N ILE A 117 -9.54 -4.88 -24.73
CA ILE A 117 -10.60 -4.76 -25.74
C ILE A 117 -11.60 -5.91 -25.59
N THR A 118 -12.87 -5.58 -25.39
CA THR A 118 -13.94 -6.59 -25.31
C THR A 118 -14.88 -6.49 -26.49
N GLY A 119 -15.37 -7.64 -26.95
CA GLY A 119 -16.45 -7.69 -27.94
C GLY A 119 -17.79 -7.23 -27.37
N LEU A 120 -18.68 -6.76 -28.25
CA LEU A 120 -20.11 -6.59 -27.98
C LEU A 120 -20.96 -7.16 -29.14
N LYS A 121 -22.24 -7.40 -28.88
CA LYS A 121 -23.26 -7.61 -29.92
C LYS A 121 -23.36 -6.37 -30.82
N ALA A 122 -24.03 -6.50 -31.96
CA ALA A 122 -24.18 -5.40 -32.91
C ALA A 122 -24.75 -4.14 -32.22
N ALA A 123 -24.28 -2.96 -32.59
CA ALA A 123 -24.54 -1.72 -31.84
C ALA A 123 -26.04 -1.43 -31.70
N GLY A 124 -26.85 -1.82 -32.70
CA GLY A 124 -28.31 -1.68 -32.68
C GLY A 124 -29.08 -2.61 -31.74
N THR A 125 -28.46 -3.68 -31.19
CA THR A 125 -29.12 -4.61 -30.24
C THR A 125 -28.65 -4.45 -28.79
N MET A 126 -27.63 -3.62 -28.53
CA MET A 126 -27.14 -3.35 -27.18
C MET A 126 -28.25 -2.82 -26.26
N ARG A 127 -28.21 -3.19 -24.96
CA ARG A 127 -29.16 -2.78 -23.92
C ARG A 127 -30.62 -3.17 -24.18
N HIS A 128 -30.87 -4.18 -25.01
CA HIS A 128 -32.20 -4.77 -25.21
C HIS A 128 -32.39 -6.08 -24.41
N ALA A 129 -31.50 -6.37 -23.45
CA ALA A 129 -31.45 -7.61 -22.68
C ALA A 129 -31.26 -8.86 -23.57
N ASP A 130 -30.44 -8.71 -24.61
CA ASP A 130 -30.03 -9.79 -25.50
C ASP A 130 -29.05 -10.76 -24.79
N PHE A 131 -28.79 -11.92 -25.40
CA PHE A 131 -27.86 -12.90 -24.87
C PHE A 131 -26.45 -12.32 -24.71
N GLN A 132 -25.93 -12.31 -23.46
CA GLN A 132 -24.65 -11.72 -23.03
C GLN A 132 -24.58 -10.18 -23.04
N ASP A 133 -25.72 -9.49 -23.08
CA ASP A 133 -25.84 -8.03 -22.99
C ASP A 133 -25.70 -7.56 -21.53
N ILE A 134 -24.50 -7.08 -21.15
CA ILE A 134 -24.21 -6.46 -19.84
C ILE A 134 -23.47 -5.14 -20.04
N ASP A 135 -23.59 -4.21 -19.09
CA ASP A 135 -22.84 -2.94 -19.14
C ASP A 135 -21.38 -3.13 -18.68
N GLN A 136 -20.57 -3.68 -19.59
CA GLN A 136 -19.13 -3.92 -19.40
C GLN A 136 -18.42 -2.61 -19.03
N GLY A 137 -18.81 -1.50 -19.68
CA GLY A 137 -18.29 -0.16 -19.40
C GLY A 137 -18.41 0.22 -17.93
N ALA A 138 -19.63 0.10 -17.38
CA ALA A 138 -19.93 0.39 -15.99
C ALA A 138 -19.21 -0.55 -15.01
N ILE A 139 -19.14 -1.86 -15.30
CA ILE A 139 -18.48 -2.85 -14.43
C ILE A 139 -17.00 -2.47 -14.20
N PHE A 140 -16.23 -2.23 -15.25
CA PHE A 140 -14.82 -1.85 -15.10
C PHE A 140 -14.63 -0.44 -14.50
N ARG A 141 -15.52 0.52 -14.77
CA ARG A 141 -15.46 1.84 -14.10
C ARG A 141 -15.70 1.73 -12.59
N MET A 142 -16.68 0.92 -12.16
CA MET A 142 -16.93 0.67 -10.73
C MET A 142 -15.75 -0.02 -10.04
N ALA A 143 -14.98 -0.82 -10.79
CA ALA A 143 -13.76 -1.47 -10.31
C ALA A 143 -12.50 -0.57 -10.31
N GLY A 144 -12.63 0.72 -10.67
CA GLY A 144 -11.54 1.71 -10.60
C GLY A 144 -10.71 1.90 -11.87
N ILE A 145 -11.07 1.23 -12.98
CA ILE A 145 -10.34 1.38 -14.26
C ILE A 145 -10.58 2.79 -14.82
N GLY A 146 -9.49 3.56 -14.97
CA GLY A 146 -9.54 5.00 -15.22
C GLY A 146 -10.19 5.44 -16.54
N LEU A 147 -10.21 4.56 -17.55
CA LEU A 147 -11.02 4.73 -18.75
C LEU A 147 -11.60 3.38 -19.14
N SER A 148 -12.94 3.29 -19.19
CA SER A 148 -13.67 2.12 -19.67
C SER A 148 -14.92 2.59 -20.40
N GLU A 149 -14.97 2.41 -21.72
CA GLU A 149 -16.04 2.92 -22.58
C GLU A 149 -16.55 1.90 -23.59
N SER A 150 -17.78 2.11 -24.08
CA SER A 150 -18.38 1.31 -25.15
C SER A 150 -18.47 2.13 -26.44
N VAL A 151 -17.84 1.66 -27.52
CA VAL A 151 -17.89 2.30 -28.83
C VAL A 151 -19.26 2.01 -29.45
N SER A 152 -20.08 3.04 -29.70
CA SER A 152 -21.42 2.87 -30.29
C SER A 152 -21.49 3.16 -31.78
N HIS A 153 -20.45 3.79 -32.34
CA HIS A 153 -20.37 4.13 -33.78
C HIS A 153 -18.91 4.25 -34.23
N ILE A 154 -18.60 3.89 -35.48
CA ILE A 154 -17.22 3.87 -36.02
C ILE A 154 -16.46 5.20 -35.84
N HIS A 155 -17.15 6.33 -35.94
CA HIS A 155 -16.56 7.67 -35.74
C HIS A 155 -16.06 7.94 -34.31
N GLN A 156 -16.50 7.18 -33.30
CA GLN A 156 -16.02 7.30 -31.93
C GLN A 156 -14.72 6.51 -31.69
N LEU A 157 -14.41 5.52 -32.54
CA LEU A 157 -13.29 4.60 -32.32
C LEU A 157 -11.95 5.32 -32.23
N ILE A 158 -11.60 6.16 -33.21
CA ILE A 158 -10.31 6.87 -33.24
C ILE A 158 -10.14 7.79 -32.01
N PRO A 159 -11.12 8.65 -31.64
CA PRO A 159 -11.04 9.46 -30.41
C PRO A 159 -10.90 8.63 -29.12
N LEU A 160 -11.69 7.56 -28.96
CA LEU A 160 -11.67 6.73 -27.75
C LEU A 160 -10.37 5.93 -27.64
N LEU A 161 -9.91 5.33 -28.74
CA LEU A 161 -8.64 4.62 -28.82
C LEU A 161 -7.46 5.55 -28.50
N ARG A 162 -7.48 6.80 -28.99
CA ARG A 162 -6.49 7.81 -28.61
C ARG A 162 -6.45 8.06 -27.11
N ASN A 163 -7.62 8.26 -26.49
CA ASN A 163 -7.71 8.58 -25.07
C ASN A 163 -7.27 7.37 -24.21
N ALA A 164 -7.65 6.15 -24.59
CA ALA A 164 -7.25 4.92 -23.95
C ALA A 164 -5.73 4.71 -23.99
N LEU A 165 -5.11 4.91 -25.16
CA LEU A 165 -3.66 4.79 -25.36
C LEU A 165 -2.88 5.90 -24.65
N TYR A 166 -3.40 7.13 -24.67
CA TYR A 166 -2.83 8.26 -23.93
C TYR A 166 -2.79 7.94 -22.42
N LEU A 167 -3.92 7.52 -21.84
CA LEU A 167 -3.98 7.12 -20.44
C LEU A 167 -2.97 6.01 -20.16
N ALA A 168 -3.05 4.90 -20.90
CA ALA A 168 -2.21 3.74 -20.66
C ALA A 168 -0.70 4.07 -20.71
N THR A 169 -0.27 4.87 -21.69
CA THR A 169 1.17 5.10 -21.93
C THR A 169 1.78 6.33 -21.26
N THR A 170 0.96 7.30 -20.81
CA THR A 170 1.47 8.49 -20.10
C THR A 170 1.35 8.40 -18.59
N THR A 171 0.45 7.55 -18.07
CA THR A 171 0.19 7.40 -16.63
C THR A 171 0.33 5.97 -16.11
N TYR A 172 0.67 5.01 -16.98
CA TYR A 172 0.87 3.60 -16.64
C TYR A 172 -0.37 2.99 -15.96
N ARG A 173 -1.54 3.14 -16.59
CA ARG A 173 -2.85 2.64 -16.11
C ARG A 173 -3.48 1.68 -17.11
N CYS A 174 -4.51 0.96 -16.68
CA CYS A 174 -5.33 0.17 -17.59
C CYS A 174 -6.39 1.04 -18.28
N ALA A 175 -6.69 0.72 -19.54
CA ALA A 175 -7.80 1.27 -20.28
C ALA A 175 -8.61 0.15 -20.96
N HIS A 176 -9.93 0.30 -21.00
CA HIS A 176 -10.85 -0.68 -21.57
C HIS A 176 -11.75 -0.05 -22.66
N LEU A 177 -11.90 -0.76 -23.78
CA LEU A 177 -12.86 -0.42 -24.84
C LEU A 177 -13.70 -1.65 -25.21
N ALA A 178 -15.01 -1.53 -25.05
CA ALA A 178 -15.97 -2.50 -25.56
C ALA A 178 -16.42 -2.11 -26.98
N ILE A 179 -16.25 -3.00 -27.96
CA ILE A 179 -16.44 -2.70 -29.39
C ILE A 179 -17.43 -3.70 -30.00
N PRO A 180 -18.61 -3.25 -30.47
CA PRO A 180 -19.57 -4.05 -31.22
C PRO A 180 -18.98 -4.73 -32.45
N ILE A 181 -19.43 -5.95 -32.74
CA ILE A 181 -18.94 -6.75 -33.87
C ILE A 181 -19.23 -6.11 -35.24
N ASP A 182 -20.32 -5.36 -35.38
CA ASP A 182 -20.60 -4.58 -36.58
C ASP A 182 -19.62 -3.38 -36.71
N VAL A 183 -19.32 -2.70 -35.61
CA VAL A 183 -18.30 -1.63 -35.57
C VAL A 183 -16.89 -2.17 -35.85
N GLN A 184 -16.54 -3.37 -35.40
CA GLN A 184 -15.26 -4.04 -35.72
C GLN A 184 -15.06 -4.26 -37.23
N LEU A 185 -16.15 -4.52 -37.95
CA LEU A 185 -16.15 -4.80 -39.39
C LEU A 185 -16.42 -3.56 -40.25
N ASP A 186 -16.88 -2.46 -39.66
CA ASP A 186 -17.17 -1.23 -40.38
C ASP A 186 -15.89 -0.53 -40.87
N SER A 187 -16.03 0.18 -41.99
CA SER A 187 -14.94 0.85 -42.68
C SER A 187 -14.59 2.20 -42.05
N VAL A 188 -13.33 2.36 -41.66
CA VAL A 188 -12.76 3.65 -41.27
C VAL A 188 -11.85 4.19 -42.38
N THR A 189 -12.04 5.47 -42.71
CA THR A 189 -11.11 6.22 -43.55
C THR A 189 -10.08 6.88 -42.64
N ALA A 190 -8.95 6.21 -42.45
CA ALA A 190 -7.86 6.71 -41.62
C ALA A 190 -6.81 7.44 -42.48
N PRO A 191 -6.18 8.52 -41.99
CA PRO A 191 -4.87 8.94 -42.45
C PRO A 191 -3.93 7.73 -42.54
N ARG A 192 -3.25 7.57 -43.68
CA ARG A 192 -2.25 6.49 -43.87
C ARG A 192 -1.15 6.55 -42.80
N PHE A 193 -0.92 7.75 -42.26
CA PHE A 193 -0.17 8.02 -41.05
C PHE A 193 -1.11 8.65 -40.01
N LEU A 194 -1.96 7.85 -39.38
CA LEU A 194 -2.46 8.22 -38.06
C LEU A 194 -1.23 8.32 -37.15
N ASN A 195 -0.98 9.51 -36.58
CA ASN A 195 0.16 9.78 -35.73
C ASN A 195 0.06 9.13 -34.33
N PHE A 196 -0.55 7.94 -34.26
CA PHE A 196 -0.55 6.99 -33.15
C PHE A 196 0.82 6.30 -32.97
N ARG A 197 1.91 7.07 -33.05
CA ARG A 197 3.22 6.61 -32.58
C ARG A 197 3.32 6.94 -31.11
N SER A 198 3.86 6.01 -30.31
CA SER A 198 4.17 6.25 -28.89
C SER A 198 4.91 7.59 -28.72
N GLU A 199 5.95 7.82 -29.52
CA GLU A 199 6.73 9.06 -29.57
C GLU A 199 5.88 10.34 -29.71
N ASN A 200 4.80 10.33 -30.51
CA ASN A 200 3.98 11.53 -30.73
C ASN A 200 2.96 11.77 -29.62
N LEU A 201 2.73 10.78 -28.75
CA LEU A 201 1.85 10.90 -27.59
C LEU A 201 2.62 11.07 -26.28
N SER A 202 3.87 10.59 -26.18
CA SER A 202 4.74 10.82 -25.02
C SER A 202 5.55 12.13 -25.11
N LYS A 203 6.15 12.47 -26.27
CA LYS A 203 6.97 13.70 -26.44
C LYS A 203 6.19 15.01 -26.31
N ASN A 204 4.87 14.97 -26.20
CA ASN A 204 4.03 16.16 -26.06
C ASN A 204 3.60 16.44 -24.60
N VAL A 205 4.08 15.67 -23.61
CA VAL A 205 3.60 15.80 -22.23
C VAL A 205 4.70 15.77 -21.15
N LEU A 206 5.82 15.08 -21.38
CA LEU A 206 7.03 15.22 -20.57
C LEU A 206 8.22 15.53 -21.49
N ASP A 207 8.69 16.77 -21.44
CA ASP A 207 9.97 17.17 -22.02
C ASP A 207 11.14 16.54 -21.24
N HIS A 208 12.37 16.70 -21.76
CA HIS A 208 13.56 16.49 -20.93
C HIS A 208 13.48 17.35 -19.66
N ALA A 209 13.91 16.81 -18.52
CA ALA A 209 13.85 17.55 -17.27
C ALA A 209 14.62 18.87 -17.39
N SER A 210 13.97 19.98 -17.03
CA SER A 210 14.59 21.28 -17.12
C SER A 210 15.77 21.38 -16.15
N ASP A 211 16.75 22.19 -16.54
CA ASP A 211 17.85 22.69 -15.71
C ASP A 211 17.44 23.08 -14.28
N GLU A 212 16.24 23.64 -14.12
CA GLU A 212 15.68 24.01 -12.81
C GLU A 212 15.21 22.79 -12.01
N GLN A 213 14.46 21.86 -12.62
CA GLN A 213 14.07 20.60 -11.99
C GLN A 213 15.28 19.75 -11.58
N ILE A 214 16.30 19.67 -12.44
CA ILE A 214 17.56 18.95 -12.19
C ILE A 214 18.27 19.52 -10.93
N ARG A 215 18.45 20.85 -10.88
CA ARG A 215 19.06 21.52 -9.71
C ARG A 215 18.20 21.42 -8.45
N ALA A 216 16.87 21.44 -8.59
CA ALA A 216 15.96 21.33 -7.46
C ALA A 216 16.02 19.93 -6.81
N LEU A 217 16.02 18.86 -7.61
CA LEU A 217 16.20 17.49 -7.09
C LEU A 217 17.59 17.30 -6.47
N ALA A 218 18.65 17.78 -7.15
CA ALA A 218 20.01 17.74 -6.61
C ALA A 218 20.11 18.42 -5.24
N THR A 219 19.51 19.61 -5.10
CA THR A 219 19.48 20.37 -3.84
C THR A 219 18.69 19.65 -2.77
N ALA A 220 17.53 19.06 -3.10
CA ALA A 220 16.71 18.32 -2.15
C ALA A 220 17.46 17.10 -1.58
N LEU A 221 18.07 16.28 -2.45
CA LEU A 221 18.82 15.08 -2.05
C LEU A 221 20.04 15.43 -1.19
N ILE A 222 20.81 16.46 -1.57
CA ILE A 222 21.95 16.94 -0.77
C ILE A 222 21.49 17.43 0.60
N LYS A 223 20.43 18.25 0.66
CA LYS A 223 19.94 18.83 1.90
C LYS A 223 19.52 17.74 2.88
N GLU A 224 18.66 16.82 2.45
CA GLU A 224 18.22 15.70 3.29
C GLU A 224 19.42 14.88 3.80
N ARG A 225 20.42 14.65 2.95
CA ARG A 225 21.64 13.91 3.32
C ARG A 225 22.56 14.67 4.30
N MET A 226 22.59 16.00 4.21
CA MET A 226 23.37 16.90 5.09
C MET A 226 22.72 17.13 6.44
N ASP A 227 21.39 17.19 6.51
CA ASP A 227 20.62 17.37 7.75
C ASP A 227 20.70 16.13 8.67
N GLY A 228 21.43 15.09 8.25
CA GLY A 228 21.74 13.89 9.04
C GLY A 228 20.72 12.77 8.92
N HIS A 229 19.80 12.88 7.95
CA HIS A 229 18.67 11.97 7.81
C HIS A 229 19.06 10.59 7.27
N HIS A 230 18.35 9.58 7.77
CA HIS A 230 18.50 8.19 7.36
C HIS A 230 17.68 7.96 6.09
N MET A 231 18.35 8.11 4.95
CA MET A 231 17.75 8.01 3.62
C MET A 231 17.85 6.60 3.04
N VAL A 232 16.80 6.14 2.37
CA VAL A 232 16.78 4.90 1.57
C VAL A 232 16.22 5.16 0.17
N ILE A 233 16.82 4.52 -0.84
CA ILE A 233 16.25 4.47 -2.20
C ILE A 233 15.39 3.20 -2.30
N PHE A 234 14.12 3.35 -2.68
CA PHE A 234 13.17 2.24 -2.83
C PHE A 234 12.71 2.14 -4.29
N CYS A 235 13.11 1.08 -4.98
CA CYS A 235 12.87 0.90 -6.42
C CYS A 235 11.70 -0.05 -6.74
N GLY A 236 10.79 0.39 -7.62
CA GLY A 236 9.72 -0.44 -8.19
C GLY A 236 10.12 -1.16 -9.48
N TRP A 237 9.24 -1.98 -10.07
CA TRP A 237 9.54 -2.68 -11.34
C TRP A 237 9.89 -1.72 -12.49
N ARG A 238 9.26 -0.55 -12.55
CA ARG A 238 9.50 0.46 -13.61
C ARG A 238 10.92 1.06 -13.55
N ALA A 239 11.65 0.83 -12.46
CA ALA A 239 13.05 1.23 -12.30
C ALA A 239 14.05 0.36 -13.12
N PHE A 240 13.60 -0.78 -13.66
CA PHE A 240 14.44 -1.74 -14.42
C PHE A 240 15.31 -1.16 -15.56
N PRO A 241 14.91 -0.11 -16.31
CA PRO A 241 15.77 0.52 -17.33
C PRO A 241 16.87 1.42 -16.76
N PHE A 242 16.82 1.75 -15.46
CA PHE A 242 17.60 2.84 -14.85
C PHE A 242 18.61 2.35 -13.79
N GLY A 243 18.91 1.04 -13.77
CA GLY A 243 19.78 0.42 -12.76
C GLY A 243 21.15 1.09 -12.58
N ASP A 244 21.84 1.45 -13.67
CA ASP A 244 23.12 2.19 -13.61
C ASP A 244 22.99 3.56 -12.93
N ALA A 245 21.90 4.28 -13.20
CA ALA A 245 21.64 5.60 -12.64
C ALA A 245 21.31 5.51 -11.13
N ILE A 246 20.58 4.47 -10.72
CA ILE A 246 20.24 4.17 -9.32
C ILE A 246 21.50 3.78 -8.54
N GLU A 247 22.34 2.91 -9.09
CA GLU A 247 23.60 2.49 -8.48
C GLU A 247 24.56 3.68 -8.30
N ALA A 248 24.71 4.54 -9.31
CA ALA A 248 25.52 5.76 -9.22
C ALA A 248 24.97 6.77 -8.19
N LEU A 249 23.65 6.92 -8.09
CA LEU A 249 23.02 7.79 -7.10
C LEU A 249 23.19 7.28 -5.66
N ALA A 250 23.03 5.97 -5.46
CA ALA A 250 23.27 5.33 -4.17
C ALA A 250 24.73 5.41 -3.73
N GLU A 251 25.69 5.24 -4.65
CA GLU A 251 27.12 5.37 -4.36
C GLU A 251 27.51 6.81 -4.01
N TYR A 252 27.01 7.80 -4.76
CA TYR A 252 27.30 9.21 -4.51
C TYR A 252 26.83 9.66 -3.12
N LEU A 253 25.56 9.36 -2.79
CA LEU A 253 24.94 9.68 -1.49
C LEU A 253 25.39 8.75 -0.34
N ASP A 254 25.93 7.58 -0.66
CA ASP A 254 26.17 6.43 0.23
C ASP A 254 24.92 6.08 1.07
N VAL A 255 23.86 5.69 0.35
CA VAL A 255 22.55 5.33 0.92
C VAL A 255 22.14 3.91 0.51
N PRO A 256 21.44 3.16 1.38
CA PRO A 256 20.91 1.85 1.03
C PRO A 256 19.88 1.91 -0.12
N ILE A 257 19.90 0.87 -0.95
CA ILE A 257 18.86 0.53 -1.93
C ILE A 257 18.08 -0.69 -1.43
N ILE A 258 16.76 -0.59 -1.50
CA ILE A 258 15.83 -1.72 -1.39
C ILE A 258 14.94 -1.76 -2.65
N THR A 259 14.41 -2.92 -2.98
CA THR A 259 13.47 -3.07 -4.10
C THR A 259 12.11 -3.57 -3.62
N SER A 260 11.05 -3.29 -4.38
CA SER A 260 9.83 -4.11 -4.31
C SER A 260 10.15 -5.53 -4.81
N TYR A 261 9.22 -6.48 -4.68
CA TYR A 261 9.53 -7.82 -5.17
C TYR A 261 9.56 -7.87 -6.70
N ASP A 262 8.61 -7.23 -7.37
CA ASP A 262 8.68 -6.99 -8.82
C ASP A 262 9.81 -6.04 -9.27
N GLY A 263 10.42 -5.27 -8.36
CA GLY A 263 11.66 -4.50 -8.60
C GLY A 263 12.95 -5.31 -8.48
N LYS A 264 12.90 -6.55 -7.93
CA LYS A 264 14.09 -7.36 -7.65
C LYS A 264 14.86 -7.67 -8.94
N GLY A 265 16.13 -7.24 -8.99
CA GLY A 265 17.04 -7.36 -10.15
C GLY A 265 17.23 -6.09 -10.97
N CYS A 266 16.60 -4.95 -10.59
CA CYS A 266 16.87 -3.66 -11.24
C CYS A 266 18.30 -3.16 -10.97
N VAL A 267 18.81 -3.48 -9.78
CA VAL A 267 20.21 -3.39 -9.36
C VAL A 267 20.67 -4.78 -8.91
N SER A 268 21.98 -5.04 -8.92
CA SER A 268 22.48 -6.35 -8.43
C SER A 268 22.44 -6.42 -6.90
N GLU A 269 21.93 -7.52 -6.33
CA GLU A 269 21.98 -7.74 -4.88
C GLU A 269 23.39 -8.05 -4.35
N SER A 270 24.39 -8.14 -5.23
CA SER A 270 25.80 -8.27 -4.87
C SER A 270 26.49 -6.93 -4.53
N ILE A 271 25.87 -5.77 -4.80
CA ILE A 271 26.49 -4.46 -4.54
C ILE A 271 26.44 -4.10 -3.04
N PRO A 272 27.41 -3.34 -2.51
CA PRO A 272 27.46 -3.00 -1.07
C PRO A 272 26.24 -2.23 -0.56
N HIS A 273 25.53 -1.54 -1.44
CA HIS A 273 24.35 -0.73 -1.14
C HIS A 273 23.02 -1.49 -1.25
N SER A 274 22.98 -2.74 -1.72
CA SER A 274 21.72 -3.48 -1.77
C SER A 274 21.39 -4.15 -0.43
N PHE A 275 20.18 -3.90 0.06
CA PHE A 275 19.63 -4.49 1.29
C PHE A 275 18.48 -5.47 1.01
N GLY A 276 18.24 -5.79 -0.27
CA GLY A 276 17.28 -6.79 -0.73
C GLY A 276 15.84 -6.25 -0.88
N VAL A 277 14.89 -7.18 -0.81
CA VAL A 277 13.47 -6.94 -1.12
C VAL A 277 12.66 -6.56 0.13
N ALA A 278 11.87 -5.49 0.01
CA ALA A 278 10.84 -5.09 0.97
C ALA A 278 9.43 -5.19 0.37
N GLY A 279 8.39 -5.28 1.21
CA GLY A 279 7.00 -5.10 0.80
C GLY A 279 6.26 -6.33 0.28
N ILE A 280 6.83 -7.54 0.42
CA ILE A 280 6.17 -8.80 0.00
C ILE A 280 4.89 -8.97 0.83
N TYR A 281 3.73 -8.88 0.17
CA TYR A 281 2.38 -8.91 0.77
C TYR A 281 2.18 -7.94 1.94
N GLY A 282 2.77 -6.74 1.84
CA GLY A 282 2.66 -5.69 2.86
C GLY A 282 3.57 -5.87 4.08
N PHE A 283 4.41 -6.91 4.11
CA PHE A 283 5.42 -7.09 5.16
C PHE A 283 6.77 -6.51 4.75
N VAL A 284 7.55 -6.08 5.74
CA VAL A 284 8.82 -5.34 5.57
C VAL A 284 10.01 -6.23 5.12
N GLY A 285 9.75 -7.26 4.31
CA GLY A 285 10.78 -8.01 3.60
C GLY A 285 11.68 -8.89 4.46
N GLY A 286 12.95 -9.02 4.03
CA GLY A 286 13.99 -9.69 4.81
C GLY A 286 14.49 -8.84 5.98
N GLY A 287 15.16 -9.44 6.96
CA GLY A 287 15.61 -8.72 8.17
C GLY A 287 16.45 -7.47 7.90
N LYS A 288 17.30 -7.50 6.85
CA LYS A 288 18.11 -6.34 6.43
C LYS A 288 17.28 -5.18 5.89
N SER A 289 16.34 -5.45 4.98
CA SER A 289 15.45 -4.43 4.43
C SER A 289 14.49 -3.89 5.48
N GLN A 290 14.08 -4.73 6.44
CA GLN A 290 13.30 -4.32 7.60
C GLN A 290 14.08 -3.34 8.49
N GLU A 291 15.30 -3.68 8.92
CA GLU A 291 16.14 -2.78 9.71
C GLU A 291 16.36 -1.42 9.04
N VAL A 292 16.62 -1.41 7.71
CA VAL A 292 16.79 -0.17 6.95
C VAL A 292 15.50 0.65 6.91
N LEU A 293 14.35 0.01 6.66
CA LEU A 293 13.08 0.71 6.64
C LEU A 293 12.66 1.21 8.02
N GLU A 294 12.91 0.47 9.11
CA GLU A 294 12.56 0.89 10.47
C GLU A 294 13.42 2.07 10.96
N ASP A 295 14.67 2.17 10.51
CA ASP A 295 15.61 3.25 10.88
C ASP A 295 15.51 4.49 9.95
N CYS A 296 14.81 4.41 8.81
CA CYS A 296 14.75 5.50 7.82
C CYS A 296 13.67 6.56 8.12
N ASP A 297 14.01 7.83 7.84
CA ASP A 297 13.09 8.97 7.90
C ASP A 297 12.94 9.71 6.54
N VAL A 298 13.75 9.35 5.53
CA VAL A 298 13.61 9.81 4.13
C VAL A 298 13.55 8.63 3.18
N ILE A 299 12.56 8.63 2.30
CA ILE A 299 12.41 7.64 1.23
C ILE A 299 12.52 8.35 -0.12
N VAL A 300 13.50 7.93 -0.92
CA VAL A 300 13.60 8.26 -2.34
C VAL A 300 12.91 7.14 -3.11
N ALA A 301 11.63 7.32 -3.39
CA ALA A 301 10.84 6.38 -4.17
C ALA A 301 11.19 6.52 -5.66
N PHE A 302 11.63 5.42 -6.27
CA PHE A 302 12.11 5.39 -7.65
C PHE A 302 11.20 4.47 -8.48
N CYS A 303 10.34 5.08 -9.30
CA CYS A 303 9.40 4.42 -10.19
C CYS A 303 8.46 3.41 -9.49
N MET A 304 8.00 3.74 -8.27
CA MET A 304 7.21 2.85 -7.40
C MET A 304 5.73 2.81 -7.79
N SER A 305 5.14 1.62 -7.91
CA SER A 305 3.69 1.48 -8.17
C SER A 305 2.83 1.77 -6.94
N ASP A 306 3.34 1.42 -5.75
CA ASP A 306 2.66 1.55 -4.47
C ASP A 306 3.63 1.91 -3.35
N LEU A 307 3.34 3.03 -2.66
CA LEU A 307 4.14 3.55 -1.56
C LEU A 307 3.70 3.03 -0.18
N THR A 308 2.56 2.33 -0.05
CA THR A 308 2.10 1.81 1.26
C THR A 308 3.18 0.96 1.93
N LYS A 309 3.87 0.13 1.15
CA LYS A 309 5.01 -0.75 1.51
C LYS A 309 6.21 0.00 2.08
N ALA A 310 6.34 1.30 1.76
CA ALA A 310 7.44 2.17 2.18
C ALA A 310 7.11 2.94 3.47
N VAL A 311 5.83 3.16 3.75
CA VAL A 311 5.36 4.04 4.84
C VAL A 311 4.38 3.36 5.79
N THR A 312 4.32 2.02 5.80
CA THR A 312 3.48 1.25 6.72
C THR A 312 4.28 0.09 7.30
N ASP A 313 4.16 -0.12 8.61
CA ASP A 313 4.70 -1.29 9.32
C ASP A 313 3.70 -1.82 10.36
N LYS A 314 4.15 -2.70 11.27
CA LYS A 314 3.32 -3.29 12.33
C LYS A 314 2.74 -2.28 13.32
N SER A 315 3.32 -1.07 13.38
CA SER A 315 2.88 0.06 14.20
C SER A 315 1.89 0.98 13.45
N GLY A 316 1.57 0.65 12.19
CA GLY A 316 0.67 1.42 11.33
C GLY A 316 1.42 2.32 10.35
N MET A 317 0.77 3.43 9.97
CA MET A 317 1.30 4.40 9.02
C MET A 317 2.41 5.26 9.63
N GLN A 318 3.59 5.20 9.02
CA GLN A 318 4.80 5.91 9.41
C GLN A 318 4.90 7.26 8.70
N VAL A 319 5.17 8.32 9.46
CA VAL A 319 5.38 9.67 8.88
C VAL A 319 6.84 9.80 8.46
N ARG A 320 7.09 9.77 7.15
CA ARG A 320 8.42 9.85 6.53
C ARG A 320 8.45 10.94 5.47
N ARG A 321 9.60 11.58 5.25
CA ARG A 321 9.78 12.49 4.11
C ARG A 321 9.92 11.66 2.83
N LEU A 322 9.24 12.08 1.77
CA LEU A 322 9.14 11.35 0.52
C LEU A 322 9.67 12.22 -0.63
N ILE A 323 10.67 11.73 -1.35
CA ILE A 323 11.11 12.26 -2.64
C ILE A 323 10.69 11.24 -3.71
N GLN A 324 9.95 11.66 -4.72
CA GLN A 324 9.54 10.80 -5.83
C GLN A 324 10.36 11.09 -7.10
N ILE A 325 10.81 10.01 -7.76
CA ILE A 325 11.50 10.04 -9.05
C ILE A 325 10.76 9.08 -9.98
N GLU A 326 10.13 9.62 -11.02
CA GLU A 326 9.16 8.89 -11.86
C GLU A 326 9.47 9.06 -13.35
N SER A 327 9.15 8.04 -14.15
CA SER A 327 9.43 7.97 -15.60
C SER A 327 8.27 8.45 -16.48
N GLU A 328 7.21 8.91 -15.82
CA GLU A 328 5.87 9.13 -16.35
C GLU A 328 5.13 10.16 -15.48
N ILE A 329 3.90 10.52 -15.87
CA ILE A 329 3.11 11.52 -15.17
C ILE A 329 2.35 10.87 -14.02
N MET A 330 2.48 11.44 -12.81
CA MET A 330 1.71 11.00 -11.66
C MET A 330 0.23 11.37 -11.79
N ALA A 331 -0.58 10.41 -12.26
CA ALA A 331 -2.02 10.57 -12.38
C ALA A 331 -2.75 10.47 -11.03
N GLY A 332 -2.87 11.60 -10.34
CA GLY A 332 -3.99 11.92 -9.42
C GLY A 332 -4.10 11.15 -8.10
N ASP A 333 -3.39 10.03 -7.91
CA ASP A 333 -3.34 9.30 -6.63
C ASP A 333 -2.49 10.01 -5.54
N SER A 334 -1.97 11.20 -5.86
CA SER A 334 -1.23 12.12 -4.98
C SER A 334 -1.96 12.54 -3.70
N ASN A 335 -3.23 12.14 -3.53
CA ASN A 335 -3.99 12.36 -2.31
C ASN A 335 -3.69 11.33 -1.19
N ARG A 336 -3.02 10.20 -1.49
CA ARG A 336 -2.58 9.25 -0.45
C ARG A 336 -1.27 9.65 0.22
N TYR A 337 -0.32 10.20 -0.55
CA TYR A 337 1.02 10.56 -0.08
C TYR A 337 1.46 11.88 -0.69
N ILE A 338 1.96 12.78 0.17
CA ILE A 338 2.49 14.09 -0.25
C ILE A 338 4.01 14.00 -0.23
N ALA A 339 4.62 14.02 -1.42
CA ALA A 339 6.07 14.15 -1.55
C ALA A 339 6.52 15.56 -1.15
N VAL A 340 7.68 15.66 -0.48
CA VAL A 340 8.36 16.95 -0.25
C VAL A 340 9.06 17.44 -1.52
N HIS A 341 9.33 16.53 -2.46
CA HIS A 341 9.85 16.83 -3.79
C HIS A 341 9.44 15.74 -4.79
N SER A 342 9.05 16.12 -6.00
CA SER A 342 8.73 15.19 -7.09
C SER A 342 9.50 15.57 -8.34
N PHE A 343 10.08 14.57 -9.01
CA PHE A 343 10.84 14.71 -10.24
C PHE A 343 10.30 13.74 -11.28
N GLU A 344 9.76 14.27 -12.38
CA GLU A 344 9.19 13.51 -13.48
C GLU A 344 10.06 13.72 -14.74
N SER A 345 10.50 12.63 -15.37
CA SER A 345 11.24 12.72 -16.64
C SER A 345 11.13 11.43 -17.43
N HIS A 346 10.76 11.52 -18.71
CA HIS A 346 10.61 10.35 -19.58
C HIS A 346 11.95 9.62 -19.86
N ASP A 347 13.08 10.28 -19.62
CA ASP A 347 14.42 9.69 -19.76
C ASP A 347 15.25 9.90 -18.47
N LEU A 348 14.98 9.07 -17.45
CA LEU A 348 15.78 9.06 -16.22
C LEU A 348 17.23 8.59 -16.45
N ALA A 349 17.51 7.85 -17.53
CA ALA A 349 18.87 7.42 -17.87
C ALA A 349 19.77 8.60 -18.30
N GLN A 350 19.20 9.63 -18.95
CA GLN A 350 19.88 10.89 -19.24
C GLN A 350 19.77 11.90 -18.08
N SER A 351 18.60 12.00 -17.45
CA SER A 351 18.34 13.04 -16.44
C SER A 351 19.08 12.82 -15.11
N ILE A 352 19.23 11.59 -14.62
CA ILE A 352 19.91 11.34 -13.34
C ILE A 352 21.42 11.63 -13.39
N PRO A 353 22.17 11.32 -14.46
CA PRO A 353 23.55 11.82 -14.62
C PRO A 353 23.69 13.34 -14.51
N LEU A 354 22.75 14.12 -15.04
CA LEU A 354 22.74 15.58 -14.91
C LEU A 354 22.44 16.04 -13.47
N VAL A 355 21.58 15.29 -12.75
CA VAL A 355 21.34 15.50 -11.31
C VAL A 355 22.63 15.24 -10.52
N LEU A 356 23.39 14.19 -10.84
CA LEU A 356 24.69 13.89 -10.21
C LEU A 356 25.75 14.97 -10.49
N GLU A 357 25.80 15.51 -11.70
CA GLU A 357 26.67 16.65 -12.03
C GLU A 357 26.29 17.89 -11.20
N ALA A 358 25.00 18.24 -11.18
CA ALA A 358 24.50 19.33 -10.36
C ALA A 358 24.78 19.12 -8.86
N MET A 359 24.63 17.89 -8.36
CA MET A 359 24.97 17.54 -6.98
C MET A 359 26.45 17.73 -6.68
N THR A 360 27.34 17.38 -7.61
CA THR A 360 28.79 17.58 -7.48
C THR A 360 29.12 19.06 -7.42
N GLN A 361 28.55 19.86 -8.32
CA GLN A 361 28.75 21.32 -8.32
C GLN A 361 28.23 21.99 -7.04
N GLU A 362 27.10 21.55 -6.49
CA GLU A 362 26.56 22.13 -5.26
C GLU A 362 27.36 21.72 -4.00
N THR A 363 27.78 20.45 -3.86
CA THR A 363 28.64 20.04 -2.72
C THR A 363 29.99 20.75 -2.73
N GLU A 364 30.60 20.94 -3.91
CA GLU A 364 31.82 21.75 -4.08
C GLU A 364 31.63 23.21 -3.64
N LYS A 365 30.53 23.86 -4.07
CA LYS A 365 30.19 25.24 -3.66
C LYS A 365 29.98 25.34 -2.14
N MET A 366 29.29 24.37 -1.56
CA MET A 366 29.03 24.29 -0.11
C MET A 366 30.27 23.86 0.69
N LYS A 367 31.30 23.33 0.03
CA LYS A 367 32.51 22.72 0.63
C LYS A 367 32.19 21.57 1.59
N VAL A 368 31.19 20.79 1.23
CA VAL A 368 30.74 19.62 1.97
C VAL A 368 31.35 18.39 1.32
N SER A 369 31.97 17.52 2.12
CA SER A 369 32.25 16.15 1.70
C SER A 369 31.38 15.21 2.52
N PHE A 370 30.84 14.19 1.87
CA PHE A 370 30.15 13.12 2.57
C PHE A 370 31.14 12.11 3.19
N ASP A 371 32.45 12.17 2.91
CA ASP A 371 33.44 11.11 3.18
C ASP A 371 33.69 10.69 4.64
N ASP A 372 33.13 11.38 5.63
CA ASP A 372 33.13 10.95 7.05
C ASP A 372 32.18 9.74 7.30
N ARG A 373 31.96 8.92 6.26
CA ARG A 373 30.83 7.98 6.11
C ARG A 373 30.85 6.90 7.17
N ASP A 374 29.70 6.75 7.82
CA ASP A 374 29.43 5.71 8.79
C ASP A 374 29.72 4.34 8.19
N GLN A 375 30.83 3.73 8.61
CA GLN A 375 31.28 2.41 8.14
C GLN A 375 30.26 1.30 8.46
N ARG A 376 29.13 1.60 9.13
CA ARG A 376 27.97 0.72 9.29
C ARG A 376 27.43 0.15 7.98
N ILE A 377 27.21 0.92 6.91
CA ILE A 377 26.61 0.38 5.67
C ILE A 377 27.48 -0.74 5.10
N ARG A 378 28.77 -0.44 4.87
CA ARG A 378 29.78 -1.40 4.37
C ARG A 378 30.12 -2.54 5.36
N ARG A 379 29.75 -2.44 6.64
CA ARG A 379 29.86 -3.52 7.63
C ARG A 379 28.59 -4.39 7.71
N LYS A 380 27.39 -3.81 7.67
CA LYS A 380 26.10 -4.53 7.66
C LYS A 380 25.89 -5.31 6.37
N SER A 381 26.32 -4.78 5.22
CA SER A 381 26.16 -5.48 3.93
C SER A 381 26.90 -6.82 3.86
N ARG A 382 28.03 -6.96 4.57
CA ARG A 382 28.88 -8.17 4.62
C ARG A 382 28.29 -9.38 5.36
N MET A 383 27.17 -9.24 6.07
CA MET A 383 26.49 -10.37 6.73
C MET A 383 25.69 -11.17 5.68
N SER A 384 25.70 -12.50 5.70
CA SER A 384 25.05 -13.31 4.65
C SER A 384 23.53 -13.08 4.58
N THR A 385 22.99 -12.99 3.36
CA THR A 385 21.53 -12.87 3.10
C THR A 385 20.79 -14.20 3.20
N PHE A 386 21.49 -15.32 3.03
CA PHE A 386 20.89 -16.65 3.14
C PHE A 386 20.51 -16.97 4.61
N PRO A 387 19.32 -17.53 4.87
CA PRO A 387 18.95 -18.06 6.18
C PRO A 387 20.01 -19.03 6.69
N SER A 388 20.62 -18.72 7.83
CA SER A 388 21.71 -19.50 8.42
C SER A 388 21.20 -20.69 9.23
N GLU A 389 20.30 -21.48 8.66
CA GLU A 389 19.77 -22.69 9.30
C GLU A 389 20.18 -23.93 8.50
N ARG A 390 20.85 -24.85 9.19
CA ARG A 390 21.15 -26.18 8.65
C ARG A 390 19.83 -26.95 8.65
N ALA A 391 19.15 -26.99 7.51
CA ALA A 391 18.01 -27.90 7.34
C ALA A 391 18.46 -29.33 7.69
N PRO A 392 17.62 -30.14 8.36
CA PRO A 392 18.00 -31.51 8.67
C PRO A 392 18.16 -32.30 7.38
N VAL A 393 19.35 -32.87 7.16
CA VAL A 393 19.68 -33.63 5.93
C VAL A 393 18.82 -34.89 5.82
N GLU A 394 18.49 -35.52 6.96
CA GLU A 394 17.61 -36.68 7.03
C GLU A 394 16.13 -36.27 7.14
N THR A 395 15.54 -35.80 6.04
CA THR A 395 14.08 -35.61 5.92
C THR A 395 13.54 -36.18 4.61
N LYS A 396 12.25 -36.51 4.58
CA LYS A 396 11.51 -36.90 3.38
C LYS A 396 10.99 -35.70 2.56
N TYR A 397 11.59 -34.54 2.77
CA TYR A 397 11.16 -33.25 2.23
C TYR A 397 12.37 -32.46 1.73
N CYS A 398 12.11 -31.54 0.81
CA CYS A 398 13.11 -30.58 0.33
C CYS A 398 12.86 -29.22 0.98
N HIS A 399 13.86 -28.69 1.68
CA HIS A 399 13.79 -27.36 2.28
C HIS A 399 13.86 -26.27 1.19
N PRO A 400 12.79 -25.48 0.93
CA PRO A 400 12.74 -24.60 -0.24
C PRO A 400 13.84 -23.53 -0.25
N GLY A 401 14.28 -23.04 0.92
CA GLY A 401 15.41 -22.10 1.00
C GLY A 401 16.75 -22.70 0.51
N LEU A 402 16.98 -24.00 0.67
CA LEU A 402 18.18 -24.67 0.13
C LEU A 402 18.04 -24.92 -1.37
N PHE A 403 16.83 -25.26 -1.83
CA PHE A 403 16.51 -25.38 -3.24
C PHE A 403 16.77 -24.06 -4.00
N PHE A 404 16.24 -22.93 -3.51
CA PHE A 404 16.43 -21.64 -4.18
C PHE A 404 17.85 -21.10 -4.08
N LYS A 405 18.57 -21.35 -2.98
CA LYS A 405 20.02 -21.06 -2.88
C LYS A 405 20.81 -21.74 -3.99
N ASN A 406 20.53 -23.02 -4.27
CA ASN A 406 21.18 -23.77 -5.34
C ASN A 406 20.69 -23.32 -6.73
N MET A 407 19.39 -23.07 -6.90
CA MET A 407 18.81 -22.48 -8.11
C MET A 407 19.49 -21.15 -8.48
N SER A 408 19.77 -20.29 -7.49
CA SER A 408 20.41 -18.98 -7.67
C SER A 408 21.77 -19.04 -8.37
N LEU A 409 22.45 -20.18 -8.32
CA LEU A 409 23.78 -20.40 -8.93
C LEU A 409 23.70 -21.00 -10.35
N LEU A 410 22.49 -21.40 -10.78
CA LEU A 410 22.20 -22.05 -12.07
C LEU A 410 21.29 -21.20 -12.98
N LEU A 411 21.05 -19.95 -12.59
CA LEU A 411 20.29 -18.98 -13.38
C LEU A 411 21.22 -18.14 -14.26
N ASP A 412 20.78 -17.90 -15.49
CA ASP A 412 21.43 -16.97 -16.41
C ASP A 412 21.37 -15.52 -15.87
N ASN A 413 22.36 -14.70 -16.25
CA ASN A 413 22.41 -13.27 -15.86
C ASN A 413 21.21 -12.45 -16.38
N ASP A 414 20.51 -12.97 -17.40
CA ASP A 414 19.25 -12.44 -17.91
C ASP A 414 18.09 -13.45 -17.75
N ALA A 415 18.09 -14.31 -16.73
CA ALA A 415 16.92 -15.11 -16.39
C ALA A 415 15.67 -14.22 -16.08
N ILE A 416 14.49 -14.74 -16.41
CA ILE A 416 13.19 -14.17 -16.05
C ILE A 416 12.62 -15.03 -14.92
N LEU A 417 12.25 -14.40 -13.81
CA LEU A 417 11.85 -15.05 -12.57
C LEU A 417 10.38 -14.73 -12.29
N CYS A 418 9.48 -15.66 -12.63
CA CYS A 418 8.04 -15.51 -12.48
C CYS A 418 7.58 -16.12 -11.15
N ALA A 419 7.05 -15.31 -10.25
CA ALA A 419 6.60 -15.73 -8.91
C ALA A 419 5.08 -15.66 -8.76
N ASP A 420 4.52 -16.67 -8.10
CA ASP A 420 3.09 -16.75 -7.76
C ASP A 420 2.87 -16.31 -6.30
N ILE A 421 1.61 -16.12 -5.93
CA ILE A 421 1.25 -15.54 -4.63
C ILE A 421 1.18 -16.59 -3.53
N GLY A 422 2.05 -16.45 -2.53
CA GLY A 422 2.12 -17.33 -1.36
C GLY A 422 3.52 -17.43 -0.75
N ASP A 423 3.72 -18.39 0.17
CA ASP A 423 5.02 -18.64 0.82
C ASP A 423 6.13 -18.98 -0.20
N ASN A 424 5.76 -19.48 -1.39
CA ASN A 424 6.67 -19.72 -2.50
C ASN A 424 7.41 -18.46 -2.98
N ALA A 425 6.75 -17.29 -2.98
CA ALA A 425 7.40 -16.03 -3.30
C ALA A 425 8.42 -15.62 -2.23
N LEU A 426 8.10 -15.81 -0.95
CA LEU A 426 9.02 -15.50 0.15
C LEU A 426 10.27 -16.40 0.09
N TRP A 427 10.09 -17.69 -0.19
CA TRP A 427 11.20 -18.62 -0.41
C TRP A 427 12.06 -18.24 -1.62
N MET A 428 11.45 -17.85 -2.74
CA MET A 428 12.17 -17.40 -3.93
C MET A 428 12.91 -16.08 -3.69
N ALA A 429 12.25 -15.08 -3.09
CA ALA A 429 12.80 -13.75 -2.83
C ALA A 429 14.00 -13.78 -1.87
N SER A 430 13.98 -14.67 -0.88
CA SER A 430 15.05 -14.86 0.11
C SER A 430 16.14 -15.84 -0.32
N GLY A 431 15.79 -16.83 -1.15
CA GLY A 431 16.72 -17.86 -1.61
C GLY A 431 17.46 -17.53 -2.92
N ILE A 432 16.91 -16.67 -3.79
CA ILE A 432 17.59 -16.21 -5.00
C ILE A 432 18.23 -14.85 -4.75
N SER A 433 19.56 -14.75 -4.96
CA SER A 433 20.25 -13.47 -5.01
C SER A 433 20.22 -12.97 -6.46
N ALA A 434 19.43 -11.94 -6.74
CA ALA A 434 19.24 -11.45 -8.11
C ALA A 434 20.43 -10.64 -8.60
N VAL A 435 20.83 -10.88 -9.84
CA VAL A 435 21.84 -10.08 -10.54
C VAL A 435 21.19 -9.11 -11.52
N LYS A 436 21.89 -8.01 -11.79
CA LYS A 436 21.45 -6.98 -12.74
C LYS A 436 21.31 -7.56 -14.14
N GLY A 437 20.10 -7.47 -14.71
CA GLY A 437 19.73 -8.07 -15.99
C GLY A 437 18.61 -9.10 -15.87
N GLN A 438 18.51 -9.75 -14.71
CA GLN A 438 17.36 -10.59 -14.38
C GLN A 438 16.09 -9.72 -14.25
N ARG A 439 14.93 -10.35 -14.44
CA ARG A 439 13.62 -9.69 -14.38
C ARG A 439 12.67 -10.49 -13.51
N THR A 440 12.30 -9.95 -12.36
CA THR A 440 11.28 -10.55 -11.50
C THR A 440 9.89 -10.09 -11.94
N LEU A 441 8.96 -11.04 -12.07
CA LEU A 441 7.57 -10.80 -12.48
C LEU A 441 6.64 -11.43 -11.44
N THR A 442 5.80 -10.60 -10.81
CA THR A 442 4.74 -10.98 -9.87
C THR A 442 3.58 -10.00 -9.98
N SER A 443 2.40 -10.40 -9.47
CA SER A 443 1.39 -9.47 -8.96
C SER A 443 1.89 -8.93 -7.62
N GLU A 444 1.92 -7.60 -7.45
CA GLU A 444 2.63 -6.94 -6.35
C GLU A 444 1.68 -6.26 -5.35
N HIS A 445 0.55 -5.71 -5.81
CA HIS A 445 -0.41 -4.97 -4.98
C HIS A 445 -1.67 -5.78 -4.65
N MET A 446 -2.42 -6.30 -5.65
CA MET A 446 -3.66 -7.05 -5.39
C MET A 446 -3.38 -8.46 -4.85
N GLY A 447 -2.22 -9.04 -5.21
CA GLY A 447 -1.84 -10.39 -4.79
C GLY A 447 -2.71 -11.46 -5.45
N ILE A 448 -2.95 -11.37 -6.76
CA ILE A 448 -3.77 -12.36 -7.48
C ILE A 448 -2.99 -13.66 -7.73
N MET A 449 -3.52 -14.77 -7.21
CA MET A 449 -2.94 -16.12 -7.40
C MET A 449 -3.05 -16.61 -8.85
N GLY A 450 -2.19 -17.56 -9.22
CA GLY A 450 -2.09 -18.16 -10.55
C GLY A 450 -1.14 -17.43 -11.50
N PHE A 451 -0.55 -16.31 -11.07
CA PHE A 451 0.19 -15.37 -11.92
C PHE A 451 1.44 -15.97 -12.60
N ALA A 452 2.20 -16.80 -11.89
CA ALA A 452 3.54 -17.21 -12.34
C ALA A 452 3.55 -17.95 -13.68
N LEU A 453 2.59 -18.87 -13.89
CA LEU A 453 2.53 -19.65 -15.12
C LEU A 453 2.16 -18.77 -16.32
N ASN A 454 1.28 -17.79 -16.10
CA ASN A 454 0.87 -16.80 -17.10
C ASN A 454 2.00 -15.84 -17.46
N ALA A 455 2.79 -15.44 -16.47
CA ALA A 455 4.02 -14.68 -16.70
C ALA A 455 5.08 -15.49 -17.44
N GLY A 456 5.24 -16.78 -17.12
CA GLY A 456 6.15 -17.69 -17.81
C GLY A 456 5.78 -17.91 -19.27
N LEU A 457 4.48 -18.08 -19.55
CA LEU A 457 3.92 -18.11 -20.90
C LEU A 457 4.26 -16.83 -21.67
N ALA A 458 3.95 -15.66 -21.10
CA ALA A 458 4.21 -14.37 -21.73
C ALA A 458 5.71 -14.15 -22.02
N ALA A 459 6.58 -14.50 -21.06
CA ALA A 459 8.02 -14.42 -21.18
C ALA A 459 8.58 -15.33 -22.28
N SER A 460 8.12 -16.58 -22.33
CA SER A 460 8.61 -17.59 -23.28
C SER A 460 8.08 -17.42 -24.71
N CYS A 461 6.83 -16.93 -24.89
CA CYS A 461 6.33 -16.56 -26.22
C CYS A 461 7.13 -15.40 -26.83
N SER A 462 7.53 -14.43 -26.00
CA SER A 462 8.06 -13.14 -26.46
C SER A 462 9.59 -12.97 -26.33
N THR A 463 10.29 -13.95 -25.76
CA THR A 463 11.76 -13.96 -25.60
C THR A 463 12.33 -15.38 -25.69
N SER A 464 13.64 -15.51 -25.92
CA SER A 464 14.37 -16.78 -25.83
C SER A 464 15.13 -16.96 -24.51
N ARG A 465 14.87 -16.10 -23.52
CA ARG A 465 15.57 -16.05 -22.22
C ARG A 465 15.23 -17.29 -21.39
N GLN A 466 16.05 -17.60 -20.39
CA GLN A 466 15.72 -18.60 -19.38
C GLN A 466 14.55 -18.11 -18.53
N VAL A 467 13.52 -18.95 -18.34
CA VAL A 467 12.29 -18.61 -17.62
C VAL A 467 12.09 -19.58 -16.46
N LEU A 468 12.21 -19.08 -15.23
CA LEU A 468 11.88 -19.82 -14.01
C LEU A 468 10.47 -19.42 -13.55
N VAL A 469 9.56 -20.39 -13.44
CA VAL A 469 8.21 -20.22 -12.91
C VAL A 469 8.14 -20.84 -11.53
N VAL A 470 7.79 -20.08 -10.50
CA VAL A 470 7.70 -20.56 -9.10
C VAL A 470 6.30 -20.36 -8.55
N ALA A 471 5.58 -21.45 -8.32
CA ALA A 471 4.23 -21.44 -7.78
C ALA A 471 4.07 -22.35 -6.56
N GLY A 472 3.13 -22.02 -5.67
CA GLY A 472 2.58 -22.99 -4.73
C GLY A 472 1.60 -23.94 -5.42
N ASP A 473 1.36 -25.12 -4.85
CA ASP A 473 0.39 -26.10 -5.37
C ASP A 473 -1.06 -25.57 -5.43
N GLY A 474 -1.44 -24.62 -4.57
CA GLY A 474 -2.70 -23.89 -4.66
C GLY A 474 -2.77 -22.91 -5.85
N GLY A 475 -1.76 -22.05 -6.01
CA GLY A 475 -1.70 -21.07 -7.10
C GLY A 475 -1.61 -21.73 -8.48
N PHE A 476 -0.75 -22.74 -8.60
CA PHE A 476 -0.60 -23.50 -9.84
C PHE A 476 -1.91 -24.16 -10.29
N GLN A 477 -2.72 -24.68 -9.37
CA GLN A 477 -4.01 -25.27 -9.75
C GLN A 477 -4.99 -24.26 -10.38
N MET A 478 -4.89 -22.97 -10.04
CA MET A 478 -5.76 -21.92 -10.60
C MET A 478 -5.46 -21.58 -12.07
N SER A 479 -4.21 -21.75 -12.53
CA SER A 479 -3.79 -21.46 -13.91
C SER A 479 -3.26 -22.66 -14.71
N SER A 480 -3.27 -23.87 -14.12
CA SER A 480 -2.75 -25.10 -14.75
C SER A 480 -3.35 -25.45 -16.12
N ASN A 481 -4.53 -24.93 -16.46
CA ASN A 481 -5.13 -25.03 -17.79
C ASN A 481 -4.26 -24.41 -18.90
N GLU A 482 -3.40 -23.44 -18.58
CA GLU A 482 -2.51 -22.75 -19.53
C GLU A 482 -1.26 -23.58 -19.89
N LEU A 483 -1.07 -24.76 -19.29
CA LEU A 483 -0.17 -25.79 -19.81
C LEU A 483 -0.49 -26.14 -21.28
N ALA A 484 -1.77 -26.09 -21.67
CA ALA A 484 -2.17 -26.23 -23.06
C ALA A 484 -1.72 -25.04 -23.92
N THR A 485 -1.84 -23.81 -23.40
CA THR A 485 -1.43 -22.59 -24.12
C THR A 485 0.08 -22.54 -24.33
N LEU A 486 0.89 -22.89 -23.33
CA LEU A 486 2.35 -23.07 -23.45
C LEU A 486 2.71 -24.09 -24.55
N LYS A 487 1.88 -25.14 -24.71
CA LYS A 487 2.11 -26.22 -25.69
C LYS A 487 1.80 -25.77 -27.10
N ASP A 488 0.65 -25.11 -27.30
CA ASP A 488 0.18 -24.62 -28.59
C ASP A 488 1.14 -23.59 -29.19
N HIS A 489 1.72 -22.72 -28.36
CA HIS A 489 2.67 -21.67 -28.78
C HIS A 489 4.12 -22.17 -28.82
N GLY A 490 4.36 -23.44 -28.51
CA GLY A 490 5.68 -24.06 -28.60
C GLY A 490 6.74 -23.42 -27.69
N CYS A 491 6.32 -22.96 -26.50
CA CYS A 491 7.15 -22.26 -25.53
C CYS A 491 8.40 -23.07 -25.13
N LYS A 492 9.51 -22.36 -24.89
CA LYS A 492 10.83 -22.94 -24.63
C LYS A 492 11.56 -22.31 -23.45
N ASN A 493 12.52 -23.06 -22.93
CA ASN A 493 13.39 -22.68 -21.83
C ASN A 493 12.63 -22.30 -20.54
N VAL A 494 11.51 -22.99 -20.29
CA VAL A 494 10.67 -22.78 -19.10
C VAL A 494 10.86 -23.92 -18.10
N LEU A 495 11.35 -23.60 -16.90
CA LEU A 495 11.35 -24.53 -15.77
C LEU A 495 10.26 -24.13 -14.78
N VAL A 496 9.29 -25.00 -14.57
CA VAL A 496 8.24 -24.82 -13.56
C VAL A 496 8.64 -25.51 -12.27
N VAL A 497 8.65 -24.76 -11.17
CA VAL A 497 8.86 -25.25 -9.81
C VAL A 497 7.56 -25.10 -9.05
N ILE A 498 6.97 -26.24 -8.67
CA ILE A 498 5.77 -26.28 -7.83
C ILE A 498 6.21 -26.65 -6.42
N ILE A 499 6.01 -25.74 -5.47
CA ILE A 499 6.24 -26.01 -4.05
C ILE A 499 4.94 -26.61 -3.49
N GLN A 500 4.99 -27.90 -3.18
CA GLN A 500 3.85 -28.67 -2.72
C GLN A 500 3.95 -28.91 -1.22
N ASN A 501 2.98 -28.38 -0.46
CA ASN A 501 2.83 -28.62 0.98
C ASN A 501 1.39 -29.03 1.37
N GLY A 502 0.47 -29.16 0.41
CA GLY A 502 -0.91 -29.59 0.63
C GLY A 502 -1.78 -28.56 1.35
N ARG A 503 -1.38 -27.30 1.39
CA ARG A 503 -2.13 -26.22 2.05
C ARG A 503 -1.94 -24.86 1.37
N LEU A 504 -2.87 -23.94 1.60
CA LEU A 504 -2.65 -22.51 1.37
C LEU A 504 -1.69 -21.97 2.46
N GLY A 505 -0.39 -22.29 2.30
CA GLY A 505 0.66 -22.10 3.31
C GLY A 505 0.56 -20.75 4.01
N ARG A 506 0.55 -19.65 3.23
CA ARG A 506 0.52 -18.30 3.78
C ARG A 506 -0.65 -18.07 4.75
N VAL A 507 -1.86 -18.40 4.33
CA VAL A 507 -3.09 -18.20 5.12
C VAL A 507 -3.10 -19.08 6.36
N SER A 508 -2.58 -20.31 6.27
CA SER A 508 -2.48 -21.25 7.39
C SER A 508 -1.37 -20.91 8.41
N ASN A 509 -0.33 -20.21 7.98
CA ASN A 509 0.84 -19.88 8.80
C ASN A 509 0.72 -18.49 9.48
N GLU A 510 -0.22 -17.65 9.01
CA GLU A 510 -0.54 -16.36 9.62
C GLU A 510 -1.49 -16.48 10.82
N THR A 511 -1.34 -15.57 11.79
CA THR A 511 -2.21 -15.49 12.96
C THR A 511 -3.20 -14.36 12.79
N TRP A 512 -4.46 -14.69 12.51
CA TRP A 512 -5.54 -13.75 12.18
C TRP A 512 -6.23 -13.16 13.43
N GLY A 513 -5.49 -13.04 14.54
CA GLY A 513 -5.98 -12.64 15.85
C GLY A 513 -6.30 -13.80 16.81
N PRO A 514 -6.65 -13.51 18.07
CA PRO A 514 -6.85 -14.53 19.11
C PRO A 514 -7.95 -15.54 18.74
N GLY A 515 -7.57 -16.81 18.64
CA GLY A 515 -8.49 -17.91 18.34
C GLY A 515 -8.77 -18.17 16.85
N VAL A 516 -8.25 -17.35 15.93
CA VAL A 516 -8.46 -17.53 14.48
C VAL A 516 -7.23 -18.20 13.87
N ARG A 517 -7.39 -19.44 13.36
CA ARG A 517 -6.30 -20.34 12.99
C ARG A 517 -6.10 -20.58 11.48
N GLY A 518 -6.86 -19.91 10.62
CA GLY A 518 -6.81 -20.17 9.17
C GLY A 518 -7.32 -21.57 8.79
N ASP A 519 -8.24 -22.15 9.58
CA ASP A 519 -8.82 -23.47 9.30
C ASP A 519 -9.51 -23.50 7.92
N GLY A 520 -9.44 -24.65 7.24
CA GLY A 520 -9.97 -24.81 5.87
C GLY A 520 -8.95 -24.61 4.74
N CYS A 521 -7.70 -24.26 5.07
CA CYS A 521 -6.63 -24.08 4.09
C CYS A 521 -6.01 -25.37 3.52
N LEU A 522 -6.46 -26.56 3.91
CA LEU A 522 -5.94 -27.83 3.37
C LEU A 522 -6.47 -28.07 1.95
N ILE A 523 -5.59 -28.40 1.02
CA ILE A 523 -5.94 -28.65 -0.38
C ILE A 523 -5.46 -30.02 -0.85
N GLY A 524 -6.28 -30.66 -1.69
CA GLY A 524 -5.83 -31.78 -2.51
C GLY A 524 -5.00 -31.24 -3.69
N SER A 525 -3.93 -31.95 -4.03
CA SER A 525 -3.08 -31.62 -5.17
C SER A 525 -2.99 -32.85 -6.08
N PRO A 526 -3.19 -32.71 -7.41
CA PRO A 526 -2.99 -33.80 -8.35
C PRO A 526 -1.52 -34.19 -8.43
N ASP A 527 -1.23 -35.33 -9.06
CA ASP A 527 0.14 -35.64 -9.48
C ASP A 527 0.55 -34.69 -10.60
N PHE A 528 1.25 -33.61 -10.24
CA PHE A 528 1.63 -32.57 -11.19
C PHE A 528 2.60 -33.09 -12.27
N VAL A 529 3.45 -34.07 -11.98
CA VAL A 529 4.33 -34.67 -13.01
C VAL A 529 3.48 -35.36 -14.07
N LYS A 530 2.49 -36.16 -13.64
CA LYS A 530 1.53 -36.78 -14.57
C LYS A 530 0.64 -35.76 -15.30
N LEU A 531 0.32 -34.63 -14.67
CA LEU A 531 -0.44 -33.56 -15.34
C LEU A 531 0.37 -32.94 -16.49
N PHE A 532 1.68 -32.69 -16.30
CA PHE A 532 2.57 -32.27 -17.38
C PHE A 532 2.69 -33.35 -18.47
N GLU A 533 2.84 -34.62 -18.11
CA GLU A 533 2.84 -35.73 -19.07
C GLU A 533 1.52 -35.80 -19.88
N ALA A 534 0.37 -35.52 -19.24
CA ALA A 534 -0.94 -35.48 -19.90
C ALA A 534 -1.09 -34.33 -20.91
N HIS A 535 -0.39 -33.20 -20.68
CA HIS A 535 -0.26 -32.12 -21.67
C HIS A 535 0.88 -32.37 -22.70
N GLY A 536 1.53 -33.54 -22.66
CA GLY A 536 2.56 -33.94 -23.61
C GLY A 536 3.92 -33.27 -23.37
N TYR A 537 4.22 -32.88 -22.13
CA TYR A 537 5.56 -32.46 -21.71
C TYR A 537 6.40 -33.67 -21.28
N PRO A 538 7.74 -33.56 -21.24
CA PRO A 538 8.57 -34.61 -20.67
C PRO A 538 8.24 -34.87 -19.20
N LYS A 539 8.50 -36.09 -18.75
CA LYS A 539 8.39 -36.48 -17.36
C LYS A 539 9.30 -35.62 -16.48
N GLY A 540 8.69 -34.81 -15.63
CA GLY A 540 9.37 -34.01 -14.61
C GLY A 540 9.89 -34.82 -13.42
N LYS A 541 10.33 -34.09 -12.39
CA LYS A 541 10.97 -34.62 -11.18
C LYS A 541 10.12 -34.33 -9.94
N HIS A 542 10.14 -35.24 -8.97
CA HIS A 542 9.78 -34.93 -7.58
C HIS A 542 11.07 -34.84 -6.77
N LEU A 543 11.14 -33.86 -5.86
CA LEU A 543 12.28 -33.65 -4.99
C LEU A 543 11.83 -33.72 -3.53
N THR A 544 12.32 -34.73 -2.81
CA THR A 544 11.89 -35.11 -1.46
C THR A 544 13.08 -35.23 -0.50
N THR A 545 14.18 -34.52 -0.78
CA THR A 545 15.40 -34.53 0.02
C THR A 545 15.95 -33.11 0.18
N SER A 546 16.73 -32.91 1.24
CA SER A 546 17.49 -31.68 1.49
C SER A 546 19.01 -31.85 1.26
N ASP A 547 19.42 -32.93 0.59
CA ASP A 547 20.80 -33.13 0.12
C ASP A 547 21.15 -32.12 -1.00
N GLU A 548 22.20 -31.32 -0.80
CA GLU A 548 22.55 -30.26 -1.77
C GLU A 548 23.05 -30.81 -3.12
N SER A 549 23.60 -32.05 -3.19
CA SER A 549 24.02 -32.66 -4.45
C SER A 549 22.81 -33.11 -5.27
N GLU A 550 21.84 -33.81 -4.64
CA GLU A 550 20.63 -34.25 -5.34
C GLU A 550 19.75 -33.06 -5.76
N ILE A 551 19.71 -31.98 -4.95
CA ILE A 551 19.11 -30.69 -5.35
C ILE A 551 19.80 -30.13 -6.59
N TRP A 552 21.13 -30.03 -6.58
CA TRP A 552 21.92 -29.46 -7.69
C TRP A 552 21.74 -30.26 -8.99
N ASP A 553 21.84 -31.58 -8.92
CA ASP A 553 21.67 -32.48 -10.06
C ASP A 553 20.24 -32.41 -10.60
N THR A 554 19.23 -32.38 -9.73
CA THR A 554 17.81 -32.26 -10.13
C THR A 554 17.54 -30.94 -10.86
N ILE A 555 18.08 -29.81 -10.38
CA ILE A 555 17.93 -28.52 -11.04
C ILE A 555 18.66 -28.52 -12.39
N SER A 556 19.90 -29.01 -12.43
CA SER A 556 20.74 -29.06 -13.63
C SER A 556 20.12 -29.92 -14.75
N GLU A 557 19.66 -31.13 -14.42
CA GLU A 557 18.96 -32.01 -15.37
C GLU A 557 17.64 -31.40 -15.86
N SER A 558 16.91 -30.68 -15.00
CA SER A 558 15.62 -30.09 -15.37
C SER A 558 15.79 -28.85 -16.26
N TRP A 559 16.87 -28.09 -16.11
CA TRP A 559 17.22 -27.03 -17.06
C TRP A 559 17.66 -27.59 -18.42
N ASP A 560 18.49 -28.64 -18.43
CA ASP A 560 18.86 -29.34 -19.66
C ASP A 560 17.60 -29.85 -20.40
N LEU A 561 16.65 -30.41 -19.64
CA LEU A 561 15.36 -30.88 -20.14
C LEU A 561 14.49 -29.72 -20.70
N ALA A 562 14.36 -28.60 -19.98
CA ALA A 562 13.62 -27.42 -20.43
C ALA A 562 14.23 -26.78 -21.69
N SER A 563 15.57 -26.74 -21.77
CA SER A 563 16.27 -26.20 -22.96
C SER A 563 16.04 -27.06 -24.21
N LYS A 564 15.99 -28.40 -24.06
CA LYS A 564 15.86 -29.36 -25.17
C LYS A 564 14.41 -29.64 -25.56
N GLN A 565 13.49 -29.68 -24.59
CA GLN A 565 12.10 -30.12 -24.78
C GLN A 565 11.06 -29.02 -24.50
N GLY A 566 11.51 -27.80 -24.20
CA GLY A 566 10.73 -26.59 -24.12
C GLY A 566 10.28 -26.24 -22.71
N VAL A 567 9.58 -27.16 -22.04
CA VAL A 567 9.09 -26.96 -20.67
C VAL A 567 9.40 -28.20 -19.83
N ALA A 568 9.87 -28.00 -18.59
CA ALA A 568 10.07 -29.05 -17.59
C ALA A 568 9.42 -28.66 -16.25
N VAL A 569 9.22 -29.65 -15.35
CA VAL A 569 8.67 -29.42 -14.01
C VAL A 569 9.47 -30.12 -12.92
N ILE A 570 9.71 -29.40 -11.81
CA ILE A 570 10.14 -29.94 -10.51
C ILE A 570 9.02 -29.72 -9.51
N VAL A 571 8.60 -30.78 -8.83
CA VAL A 571 7.69 -30.73 -7.69
C VAL A 571 8.53 -30.85 -6.41
N VAL A 572 8.69 -29.73 -5.71
CA VAL A 572 9.44 -29.63 -4.45
C VAL A 572 8.47 -29.95 -3.32
N HIS A 573 8.65 -31.11 -2.67
CA HIS A 573 7.83 -31.50 -1.53
C HIS A 573 8.36 -30.81 -0.27
N GLN A 574 7.74 -29.69 0.10
CA GLN A 574 8.07 -28.93 1.30
C GLN A 574 7.46 -29.63 2.52
N ASP A 575 8.18 -29.64 3.66
CA ASP A 575 7.59 -30.03 4.94
C ASP A 575 6.47 -29.04 5.28
N PRO A 576 5.20 -29.47 5.43
CA PRO A 576 4.09 -28.56 5.71
C PRO A 576 4.27 -27.70 6.97
N GLU A 577 5.07 -28.14 7.96
CA GLU A 577 5.36 -27.36 9.17
C GLU A 577 6.51 -26.37 8.99
N THR A 578 7.37 -26.57 7.99
CA THR A 578 8.42 -25.60 7.61
C THR A 578 7.79 -24.44 6.85
N HIS A 579 8.08 -23.20 7.25
CA HIS A 579 7.53 -22.00 6.65
C HIS A 579 8.59 -20.88 6.65
N PRO A 580 8.54 -19.92 5.70
CA PRO A 580 9.55 -18.89 5.59
C PRO A 580 9.49 -17.97 6.82
N THR A 581 10.48 -18.08 7.69
CA THR A 581 10.61 -17.23 8.87
C THR A 581 11.03 -15.82 8.46
N MET A 582 10.05 -14.93 8.23
CA MET A 582 10.28 -13.51 8.44
C MET A 582 10.64 -13.33 9.92
N HIS A 583 11.74 -12.64 10.24
CA HIS A 583 12.25 -12.56 11.60
C HIS A 583 11.19 -12.06 12.60
N LYS A 584 10.56 -13.00 13.31
CA LYS A 584 9.98 -12.73 14.61
C LYS A 584 11.16 -12.57 15.56
N ILE A 585 11.29 -11.40 16.18
CA ILE A 585 12.13 -11.27 17.37
C ILE A 585 11.64 -12.32 18.36
N SER A 586 12.48 -13.30 18.66
CA SER A 586 12.15 -14.35 19.62
C SER A 586 11.95 -13.73 21.00
N ALA A 587 10.81 -13.99 21.64
CA ALA A 587 10.55 -13.65 23.03
C ALA A 587 11.35 -14.57 23.98
N ALA A 588 12.67 -14.62 23.82
CA ALA A 588 13.57 -15.57 24.45
C ALA A 588 14.25 -14.99 25.71
N SER A 589 13.46 -14.63 26.72
CA SER A 589 13.92 -14.56 28.13
C SER A 589 12.78 -14.40 29.18
N GLY A 590 11.56 -14.90 28.92
CA GLY A 590 10.43 -14.73 29.84
C GLY A 590 10.43 -15.68 31.06
N GLU A 591 10.90 -16.92 30.90
CA GLU A 591 10.64 -18.01 31.86
C GLU A 591 11.38 -17.85 33.20
N VAL A 592 12.60 -17.30 33.20
CA VAL A 592 13.44 -17.16 34.41
C VAL A 592 12.88 -16.15 35.42
N ALA A 593 12.07 -15.19 34.97
CA ALA A 593 11.39 -14.24 35.85
C ALA A 593 10.13 -14.84 36.51
N TRP A 594 9.42 -15.70 35.79
CA TRP A 594 8.09 -16.18 36.17
C TRP A 594 8.09 -17.12 37.38
N GLU A 595 9.04 -18.07 37.44
CA GLU A 595 9.16 -18.97 38.60
C GLU A 595 9.51 -18.22 39.90
N ARG A 596 10.25 -17.11 39.79
CA ARG A 596 10.60 -16.29 40.96
C ARG A 596 9.39 -15.52 41.48
N TYR A 597 8.54 -15.03 40.58
CA TYR A 597 7.30 -14.30 40.90
C TYR A 597 6.21 -15.21 41.51
N LEU A 598 6.00 -16.41 40.94
CA LEU A 598 5.01 -17.38 41.44
C LEU A 598 5.28 -17.83 42.89
N ASN A 599 6.56 -17.96 43.27
CA ASN A 599 6.96 -18.36 44.62
C ASN A 599 6.73 -17.28 45.69
N GLU A 600 6.57 -16.01 45.30
CA GLU A 600 6.18 -14.93 46.22
C GLU A 600 4.66 -14.76 46.27
N MET A 601 3.97 -14.78 45.12
CA MET A 601 2.49 -14.71 45.08
C MET A 601 1.77 -15.83 45.84
N ASN A 602 2.34 -17.04 45.88
CA ASN A 602 1.73 -18.17 46.60
C ASN A 602 1.75 -18.01 48.14
N LYS A 603 2.46 -17.02 48.69
CA LYS A 603 2.43 -16.71 50.14
C LYS A 603 1.26 -15.82 50.58
N GLU A 604 0.64 -15.08 49.66
CA GLU A 604 -0.41 -14.09 50.00
C GLU A 604 -1.82 -14.50 49.53
N ARG A 605 -1.94 -15.53 48.68
CA ARG A 605 -3.24 -15.97 48.13
C ARG A 605 -4.16 -16.73 49.10
N SER A 606 -3.80 -16.93 50.37
CA SER A 606 -4.63 -17.66 51.35
C SER A 606 -5.76 -16.84 51.99
N LEU A 607 -6.03 -15.63 51.49
CA LEU A 607 -7.12 -14.75 51.95
C LEU A 607 -7.98 -14.25 50.77
N LYS A 608 -8.64 -15.19 50.09
CA LYS A 608 -9.80 -14.92 49.24
C LYS A 608 -10.98 -15.73 49.75
N ASP A 609 -12.07 -15.06 50.10
CA ASP A 609 -13.41 -15.63 50.04
C ASP A 609 -14.47 -14.53 49.86
N ASN A 610 -15.42 -14.79 48.97
CA ASN A 610 -16.69 -14.07 48.76
C ASN A 610 -16.65 -12.57 48.37
N HIS A 611 -16.95 -12.25 47.11
CA HIS A 611 -18.35 -12.06 46.71
C HIS A 611 -18.57 -11.90 45.19
N ASP A 612 -19.75 -12.34 44.77
CA ASP A 612 -20.36 -12.24 43.44
C ASP A 612 -20.77 -10.79 43.10
N VAL A 613 -20.49 -10.32 41.88
CA VAL A 613 -20.90 -8.99 41.37
C VAL A 613 -21.21 -9.05 39.87
N SER A 614 -22.47 -8.87 39.50
CA SER A 614 -22.87 -8.66 38.10
C SER A 614 -22.66 -7.19 37.66
N PRO A 615 -22.43 -6.93 36.36
CA PRO A 615 -22.08 -5.60 35.87
C PRO A 615 -23.31 -4.67 35.79
N SER A 616 -23.76 -4.16 36.94
CA SER A 616 -24.77 -3.09 36.98
C SER A 616 -24.13 -1.74 36.63
N ASN A 617 -24.54 -1.15 35.51
CA ASN A 617 -24.19 0.23 35.13
C ASN A 617 -24.54 1.21 36.26
N LYS A 618 -23.53 1.73 36.96
CA LYS A 618 -23.66 2.79 37.96
C LYS A 618 -22.68 3.92 37.63
N ALA A 619 -23.21 5.06 37.20
CA ALA A 619 -22.46 6.31 37.23
C ALA A 619 -22.07 6.63 38.68
N ILE A 620 -20.94 7.32 38.90
CA ILE A 620 -20.61 7.87 40.22
C ILE A 620 -21.67 8.91 40.57
N THR A 621 -22.55 8.58 41.52
CA THR A 621 -23.51 9.53 42.07
C THR A 621 -22.82 10.28 43.20
N LEU A 622 -22.11 11.36 42.86
CA LEU A 622 -21.47 12.23 43.84
C LEU A 622 -22.48 12.68 44.92
N SER A 623 -22.03 12.70 46.18
CA SER A 623 -22.88 13.14 47.29
C SER A 623 -23.33 14.59 47.11
N SER A 624 -24.46 14.95 47.71
CA SER A 624 -24.96 16.34 47.73
C SER A 624 -23.93 17.34 48.26
N ASN A 625 -23.05 16.92 49.19
CA ASN A 625 -21.95 17.75 49.70
C ASN A 625 -20.83 17.93 48.67
N SER A 626 -20.45 16.87 47.96
CA SER A 626 -19.47 16.92 46.88
C SER A 626 -19.93 17.86 45.76
N ILE A 627 -21.23 17.83 45.42
CA ILE A 627 -21.86 18.78 44.48
C ILE A 627 -21.76 20.21 45.00
N ASN A 628 -21.99 20.45 46.30
CA ASN A 628 -21.87 21.79 46.88
C ASN A 628 -20.43 22.34 46.84
N LYS A 629 -19.40 21.52 47.03
CA LYS A 629 -18.00 21.96 46.95
C LYS A 629 -17.52 22.17 45.51
N LEU A 630 -18.06 21.42 44.55
CA LEU A 630 -17.93 21.73 43.11
C LEU A 630 -18.52 23.10 42.76
N ASN A 631 -19.45 23.64 43.55
CA ASN A 631 -19.99 24.99 43.35
C ASN A 631 -19.00 26.06 43.82
N SER A 632 -18.29 25.84 44.92
CA SER A 632 -17.20 26.72 45.36
C SER A 632 -16.02 26.67 44.39
N LEU A 633 -15.71 25.49 43.83
CA LEU A 633 -14.75 25.38 42.73
C LEU A 633 -15.22 26.17 41.51
N LYS A 634 -16.49 26.02 41.09
CA LYS A 634 -17.11 26.80 40.02
C LYS A 634 -16.97 28.31 40.25
N GLU A 635 -17.35 28.84 41.41
CA GLU A 635 -17.26 30.27 41.71
C GLU A 635 -15.80 30.76 41.65
N TRP A 636 -14.86 29.94 42.13
CA TRP A 636 -13.44 30.19 41.99
C TRP A 636 -13.00 30.19 40.51
N ILE A 637 -13.42 29.23 39.68
CA ILE A 637 -13.14 29.20 38.23
C ILE A 637 -13.75 30.43 37.53
N GLU A 638 -15.01 30.77 37.82
CA GLU A 638 -15.73 31.90 37.22
C GLU A 638 -15.08 33.25 37.58
N SER A 639 -14.35 33.33 38.69
CA SER A 639 -13.51 34.49 39.03
C SER A 639 -12.20 34.59 38.22
N HIS A 640 -11.85 33.57 37.44
CA HIS A 640 -10.68 33.54 36.55
C HIS A 640 -11.10 33.48 35.07
N SER A 641 -10.45 34.27 34.22
CA SER A 641 -10.80 34.39 32.78
C SER A 641 -10.14 33.34 31.88
N THR A 642 -9.56 32.28 32.45
CA THR A 642 -8.71 31.31 31.75
C THR A 642 -9.04 29.87 32.15
N ALA A 643 -8.90 28.94 31.20
CA ALA A 643 -8.89 27.51 31.49
C ALA A 643 -7.74 27.16 32.46
N VAL A 644 -7.98 26.21 33.36
CA VAL A 644 -6.99 25.73 34.32
C VAL A 644 -6.67 24.27 33.99
N VAL A 645 -5.38 23.98 33.77
CA VAL A 645 -4.86 22.65 33.41
C VAL A 645 -3.79 22.26 34.43
N SER A 646 -3.93 21.07 34.99
CA SER A 646 -2.91 20.49 35.88
C SER A 646 -1.72 19.90 35.13
N SER A 647 -0.57 19.94 35.79
CA SER A 647 0.66 19.26 35.38
C SER A 647 0.42 17.75 35.28
N TYR A 648 1.19 17.07 34.42
CA TYR A 648 1.16 15.62 34.35
C TYR A 648 1.62 15.01 35.68
N CYS A 649 0.74 14.33 36.41
CA CYS A 649 1.16 13.45 37.50
C CYS A 649 1.69 12.14 36.91
N TRP A 650 2.98 11.88 37.09
CA TRP A 650 3.60 10.59 36.78
C TRP A 650 3.40 9.66 37.97
N VAL A 651 2.92 8.45 37.72
CA VAL A 651 2.70 7.46 38.76
C VAL A 651 3.62 6.27 38.56
N GLY A 652 4.46 5.99 39.57
CA GLY A 652 5.31 4.80 39.61
C GLY A 652 4.56 3.56 40.09
N SER A 653 5.31 2.52 40.45
CA SER A 653 4.84 1.18 40.82
C SER A 653 3.92 1.08 42.06
N SER A 654 3.58 2.21 42.70
CA SER A 654 2.69 2.30 43.87
C SER A 654 1.27 2.80 43.49
N PHE A 655 0.87 2.63 42.23
CA PHE A 655 -0.30 3.27 41.64
C PHE A 655 -1.60 3.13 42.44
N LEU A 656 -1.93 1.92 42.91
CA LEU A 656 -3.16 1.64 43.68
C LEU A 656 -3.18 2.22 45.11
N SER A 657 -2.04 2.73 45.62
CA SER A 657 -1.98 3.43 46.91
C SER A 657 -2.03 4.95 46.77
N ILE A 658 -2.16 5.48 45.55
CA ILE A 658 -2.37 6.90 45.32
C ILE A 658 -3.86 7.22 45.51
N SER A 659 -4.15 8.41 46.05
CA SER A 659 -5.48 9.00 46.12
C SER A 659 -5.69 9.95 44.93
N PRO A 660 -6.45 9.56 43.88
CA PRO A 660 -6.86 10.45 42.80
C PRO A 660 -7.41 11.81 43.28
N ALA A 661 -8.24 11.81 44.32
CA ALA A 661 -8.80 12.99 44.96
C ALA A 661 -7.72 13.89 45.57
N GLN A 662 -6.71 13.30 46.24
CA GLN A 662 -5.58 14.04 46.80
C GLN A 662 -4.66 14.61 45.70
N VAL A 663 -4.39 13.84 44.64
CA VAL A 663 -3.58 14.33 43.50
C VAL A 663 -4.25 15.51 42.83
N PHE A 664 -5.57 15.44 42.59
CA PHE A 664 -6.36 16.57 42.09
C PHE A 664 -6.28 17.79 43.03
N GLN A 665 -6.48 17.58 44.33
CA GLN A 665 -6.43 18.66 45.31
C GLN A 665 -5.05 19.33 45.41
N ASN A 666 -3.97 18.53 45.29
CA ASN A 666 -2.60 19.02 45.31
C ASN A 666 -2.28 19.79 44.02
N GLN A 667 -2.60 19.24 42.85
CA GLN A 667 -2.39 19.92 41.57
C GLN A 667 -3.13 21.26 41.48
N LEU A 668 -4.37 21.35 41.99
CA LEU A 668 -5.08 22.63 42.05
C LEU A 668 -4.39 23.64 42.98
N LYS A 669 -3.88 23.20 44.14
CA LYS A 669 -3.12 24.07 45.06
C LYS A 669 -1.74 24.46 44.51
N GLU A 670 -1.13 23.64 43.66
CA GLU A 670 0.11 23.99 42.92
C GLU A 670 -0.15 25.06 41.86
N LEU A 671 -1.25 24.96 41.10
CA LEU A 671 -1.64 25.96 40.09
C LEU A 671 -2.04 27.30 40.72
N ASN A 672 -2.69 27.25 41.89
CA ASN A 672 -2.99 28.44 42.68
C ASN A 672 -3.10 28.06 44.17
N PRO A 673 -2.22 28.56 45.05
CA PRO A 673 -2.27 28.27 46.49
C PRO A 673 -3.58 28.67 47.19
N ALA A 674 -4.37 29.56 46.58
CA ALA A 674 -5.69 29.98 47.07
C ALA A 674 -6.86 29.14 46.51
N ALA A 675 -6.59 28.03 45.80
CA ALA A 675 -7.62 27.11 45.33
C ALA A 675 -8.40 26.48 46.51
N PRO A 676 -9.73 26.37 46.42
CA PRO A 676 -10.54 25.81 47.50
C PRO A 676 -10.26 24.33 47.73
N GLU A 677 -10.57 23.85 48.94
CA GLU A 677 -10.52 22.43 49.27
C GLU A 677 -11.86 21.76 48.93
N ILE A 678 -11.83 20.85 47.96
CA ILE A 678 -13.00 20.31 47.25
C ILE A 678 -13.52 19.03 47.92
N PHE A 679 -12.64 18.28 48.56
CA PHE A 679 -12.97 17.05 49.27
C PHE A 679 -12.52 17.14 50.73
N SER A 680 -13.40 16.84 51.67
CA SER A 680 -13.00 16.49 53.05
C SER A 680 -12.21 15.19 53.05
N GLN A 681 -11.57 14.83 54.18
CA GLN A 681 -10.79 13.60 54.26
C GLN A 681 -11.66 12.35 53.97
N GLU A 682 -12.87 12.30 54.52
CA GLU A 682 -13.83 11.19 54.35
C GLU A 682 -14.40 11.14 52.91
N GLU A 683 -14.59 12.30 52.27
CA GLU A 683 -15.06 12.38 50.87
C GLU A 683 -13.98 11.98 49.84
N ARG A 684 -12.68 12.04 50.19
CA ARG A 684 -11.59 11.55 49.33
C ARG A 684 -11.66 10.04 49.19
N ASP A 685 -11.81 9.35 50.31
CA ASP A 685 -11.85 7.89 50.37
C ASP A 685 -13.02 7.32 49.55
N ASP A 686 -14.20 7.95 49.61
CA ASP A 686 -15.36 7.57 48.78
C ASP A 686 -15.14 7.84 47.28
N PHE A 687 -14.58 9.01 46.91
CA PHE A 687 -14.27 9.34 45.51
C PHE A 687 -13.25 8.37 44.91
N ASP A 688 -12.16 8.11 45.63
CA ASP A 688 -11.08 7.23 45.19
C ASP A 688 -11.56 5.80 45.05
N LYS A 689 -12.36 5.32 46.00
CA LYS A 689 -12.96 3.98 45.97
C LYS A 689 -13.88 3.78 44.77
N ASP A 690 -14.74 4.75 44.44
CA ASP A 690 -15.62 4.65 43.27
C ASP A 690 -14.84 4.81 41.95
N PHE A 691 -13.82 5.67 41.92
CA PHE A 691 -12.88 5.79 40.78
C PHE A 691 -12.16 4.47 40.51
N TRP A 692 -11.54 3.88 41.54
CA TRP A 692 -10.84 2.59 41.42
C TRP A 692 -11.79 1.46 41.06
N ARG A 693 -13.00 1.40 41.64
CA ARG A 693 -13.99 0.38 41.29
C ARG A 693 -14.42 0.47 39.83
N LEU A 694 -14.57 1.67 39.26
CA LEU A 694 -14.87 1.82 37.83
C LEU A 694 -13.68 1.45 36.95
N LEU A 695 -12.46 1.78 37.34
CA LEU A 695 -11.26 1.36 36.60
C LEU A 695 -11.16 -0.18 36.57
N MET A 696 -11.25 -0.83 37.73
CA MET A 696 -11.17 -2.29 37.84
C MET A 696 -12.33 -3.04 37.15
N ASN A 697 -13.45 -2.37 36.87
CA ASN A 697 -14.56 -2.91 36.09
C ASN A 697 -14.42 -2.70 34.57
N SER A 698 -13.51 -1.81 34.15
CA SER A 698 -13.34 -1.40 32.75
C SER A 698 -12.21 -2.15 32.03
N PHE A 699 -11.41 -2.91 32.77
CA PHE A 699 -10.25 -3.66 32.28
C PHE A 699 -10.20 -5.05 32.94
N THR A 700 -9.70 -6.05 32.21
CA THR A 700 -9.40 -7.38 32.74
C THR A 700 -8.18 -7.34 33.67
N VAL A 701 -8.00 -8.41 34.46
CA VAL A 701 -6.86 -8.52 35.38
C VAL A 701 -5.54 -8.58 34.59
N GLU A 702 -5.54 -9.24 33.43
CA GLU A 702 -4.41 -9.30 32.51
C GLU A 702 -4.07 -7.92 31.92
N GLU A 703 -5.06 -7.17 31.41
CA GLU A 703 -4.85 -5.81 30.88
C GLU A 703 -4.34 -4.84 31.95
N LEU A 704 -4.88 -4.91 33.17
CA LEU A 704 -4.41 -4.11 34.31
C LEU A 704 -2.98 -4.50 34.70
N SER A 705 -2.66 -5.79 34.76
CA SER A 705 -1.28 -6.23 35.03
C SER A 705 -0.32 -5.71 33.96
N GLU A 706 -0.68 -5.80 32.69
CA GLU A 706 0.13 -5.31 31.57
C GLU A 706 0.34 -3.79 31.61
N LEU A 707 -0.72 -3.01 31.92
CA LEU A 707 -0.66 -1.56 32.12
C LEU A 707 0.22 -1.19 33.32
N PHE A 708 0.13 -1.93 34.42
CA PHE A 708 0.89 -1.66 35.65
C PHE A 708 2.37 -2.08 35.53
N ASP A 709 2.67 -3.23 34.93
CA ASP A 709 4.03 -3.73 34.71
C ASP A 709 4.80 -2.84 33.72
N LYS A 710 4.12 -2.28 32.72
CA LYS A 710 4.73 -1.37 31.73
C LYS A 710 4.75 0.10 32.15
N GLY A 711 3.97 0.50 33.16
CA GLY A 711 3.77 1.91 33.56
C GLY A 711 3.24 2.83 32.43
N SER A 712 2.77 2.22 31.34
CA SER A 712 2.50 2.86 30.06
C SER A 712 1.43 2.07 29.29
N SER A 713 0.65 2.77 28.47
CA SER A 713 -0.18 2.16 27.44
C SER A 713 0.42 2.54 26.08
N ASN A 714 0.35 1.69 25.06
CA ASN A 714 0.81 2.01 23.70
C ASN A 714 2.18 2.76 23.61
N GLY A 715 3.12 2.44 24.50
CA GLY A 715 4.45 3.06 24.56
C GLY A 715 4.53 4.43 25.25
N TYR A 716 3.43 5.06 25.70
CA TYR A 716 3.49 6.31 26.47
C TYR A 716 3.09 6.13 27.94
N PRO A 717 3.76 6.84 28.87
CA PRO A 717 3.48 6.77 30.31
C PRO A 717 2.03 7.07 30.64
N LEU A 718 1.50 6.37 31.65
CA LEU A 718 0.19 6.65 32.22
C LEU A 718 0.22 8.02 32.93
N ARG A 719 -0.68 8.92 32.53
CA ARG A 719 -0.78 10.29 33.06
C ARG A 719 -2.20 10.56 33.54
N LEU A 720 -2.30 11.22 34.70
CA LEU A 720 -3.50 11.93 35.11
C LEU A 720 -3.40 13.38 34.61
N GLN A 721 -4.41 13.83 33.86
CA GLN A 721 -4.58 15.22 33.45
C GLN A 721 -5.96 15.71 33.87
N ILE A 722 -6.03 16.94 34.35
CA ILE A 722 -7.26 17.54 34.82
C ILE A 722 -7.41 18.92 34.19
N LEU A 723 -8.47 19.08 33.39
CA LEU A 723 -8.83 20.31 32.67
C LEU A 723 -10.13 20.87 33.26
N VAL A 724 -10.13 22.19 33.47
CA VAL A 724 -11.22 22.93 34.09
C VAL A 724 -11.54 24.18 33.25
N LEU A 725 -12.80 24.33 32.85
CA LEU A 725 -13.22 25.31 31.83
C LEU A 725 -14.27 26.31 32.33
N PRO A 726 -14.05 27.63 32.16
CA PRO A 726 -15.09 28.65 32.23
C PRO A 726 -16.21 28.48 31.19
N LYS A 727 -17.38 29.06 31.48
CA LYS A 727 -18.65 28.93 30.71
C LYS A 727 -18.55 29.08 29.20
N ASP A 728 -17.74 30.03 28.75
CA ASP A 728 -17.67 30.49 27.35
C ASP A 728 -16.34 30.09 26.67
N SER A 729 -15.74 28.97 27.12
CA SER A 729 -14.42 28.52 26.65
C SER A 729 -14.50 27.56 25.47
N THR A 730 -13.79 27.87 24.38
CA THR A 730 -13.62 26.98 23.22
C THR A 730 -12.26 26.28 23.27
N TYR A 731 -12.22 24.98 22.99
CA TYR A 731 -10.99 24.18 22.97
C TYR A 731 -11.15 22.98 22.02
N ALA A 732 -10.05 22.51 21.44
CA ALA A 732 -10.01 21.26 20.70
C ALA A 732 -9.45 20.15 21.59
N LEU A 733 -10.19 19.05 21.74
CA LEU A 733 -9.70 17.84 22.41
C LEU A 733 -9.27 16.84 21.34
N HIS A 734 -7.96 16.72 21.14
CA HIS A 734 -7.42 15.74 20.19
C HIS A 734 -7.35 14.37 20.88
N ALA A 735 -8.09 13.39 20.35
CA ALA A 735 -8.23 12.05 20.92
C ALA A 735 -8.15 10.97 19.82
N HIS A 736 -6.92 10.64 19.42
CA HIS A 736 -6.53 9.68 18.37
C HIS A 736 -6.65 10.20 16.91
N PRO A 737 -5.68 9.92 16.01
CA PRO A 737 -5.66 10.42 14.62
C PRO A 737 -6.80 9.94 13.70
N ASN A 738 -7.67 9.02 14.15
CA ASN A 738 -8.80 8.51 13.36
C ASN A 738 -10.18 8.92 13.94
N ILE A 739 -10.23 9.70 15.03
CA ILE A 739 -11.47 10.28 15.56
C ILE A 739 -11.20 11.73 16.00
N GLU A 740 -11.43 12.68 15.09
CA GLU A 740 -11.49 14.10 15.45
C GLU A 740 -12.83 14.41 16.13
N LEU A 741 -12.84 14.48 17.47
CA LEU A 741 -14.04 14.78 18.24
C LEU A 741 -14.21 16.30 18.42
N ILE A 742 -14.56 16.98 17.33
CA ILE A 742 -14.77 18.43 17.30
C ILE A 742 -16.14 18.78 17.92
N ILE A 743 -16.16 19.11 19.21
CA ILE A 743 -17.35 19.66 19.87
C ILE A 743 -17.48 21.16 19.54
N GLY A 744 -18.08 21.45 18.38
CA GLY A 744 -18.38 22.81 17.96
C GLY A 744 -19.71 23.33 18.50
N MET A 745 -19.68 24.48 19.20
CA MET A 745 -20.79 25.44 19.15
C MET A 745 -20.37 26.56 18.18
N GLN A 746 -21.24 26.85 17.20
CA GLN A 746 -20.97 27.63 15.96
C GLN A 746 -20.24 28.98 16.20
N GLY A 747 -19.27 29.46 15.42
CA GLY A 747 -18.52 29.02 14.21
C GLY A 747 -17.26 29.93 14.06
N GLU A 748 -16.41 29.93 13.02
CA GLU A 748 -16.37 29.34 11.66
C GLU A 748 -14.88 29.01 11.31
N LEU A 749 -14.54 28.59 10.08
CA LEU A 749 -13.21 28.04 9.71
C LEU A 749 -12.26 29.04 9.01
N MET A 750 -10.95 28.98 9.29
CA MET A 750 -9.90 29.15 8.26
C MET A 750 -8.56 28.53 8.67
N GLU A 751 -7.96 27.74 7.78
CA GLU A 751 -6.70 27.01 7.98
C GLU A 751 -5.46 27.86 7.64
N TYR A 752 -4.37 27.71 8.40
CA TYR A 752 -3.01 28.09 8.00
C TYR A 752 -2.04 26.99 8.43
N LYS A 753 -1.58 26.16 7.48
CA LYS A 753 -0.35 25.40 7.66
C LYS A 753 0.84 26.33 7.48
N LEU A 754 1.47 26.69 8.60
CA LEU A 754 2.85 27.17 8.62
C LEU A 754 3.57 26.57 9.83
N THR A 755 4.32 25.50 9.54
CA THR A 755 5.49 25.09 10.32
C THR A 755 6.43 26.28 10.52
N ASP A 756 7.03 26.41 11.70
CA ASP A 756 8.48 26.21 11.89
C ASP A 756 8.98 26.81 13.23
N TYR A 757 9.99 26.19 13.83
CA TYR A 757 10.63 26.66 15.05
C TYR A 757 11.83 27.56 14.75
N ARG A 758 11.52 28.85 14.52
CA ARG A 758 12.39 30.06 14.61
C ARG A 758 13.02 30.62 13.32
N HIS A 759 12.54 31.82 12.98
CA HIS A 759 13.26 32.98 12.39
C HIS A 759 13.36 33.10 10.84
N SER A 760 12.29 33.55 10.16
CA SER A 760 12.11 34.98 9.79
C SER A 760 11.10 35.25 8.64
N LYS A 761 10.02 35.97 8.99
CA LYS A 761 9.10 36.81 8.18
C LYS A 761 9.18 36.77 6.63
N ARG A 762 8.08 36.33 5.99
CA ARG A 762 7.11 37.23 5.28
C ARG A 762 5.78 36.52 4.97
N VAL A 763 4.74 37.32 4.75
CA VAL A 763 3.32 36.93 4.57
C VAL A 763 2.85 37.36 3.17
N LEU A 764 1.86 36.66 2.59
CA LEU A 764 0.76 37.09 1.68
C LEU A 764 0.20 35.82 0.98
N GLN A 765 -1.10 35.60 0.68
CA GLN A 765 -2.31 36.45 0.70
C GLN A 765 -3.56 35.57 1.00
N ARG A 766 -4.77 36.15 1.02
CA ARG A 766 -6.04 35.55 1.52
C ARG A 766 -7.23 35.84 0.58
N THR A 767 -8.17 34.91 0.52
CA THR A 767 -9.57 35.12 0.09
C THR A 767 -10.54 34.55 1.14
N SER A 768 -11.80 35.01 1.16
CA SER A 768 -12.79 34.66 2.17
C SER A 768 -14.23 34.75 1.65
N HIS A 769 -15.07 33.79 2.05
CA HIS A 769 -16.51 33.79 1.79
C HIS A 769 -17.33 33.62 3.07
N LYS A 770 -18.65 33.76 2.94
CA LYS A 770 -19.56 34.11 4.04
C LYS A 770 -20.64 33.05 4.18
N ILE A 771 -20.61 32.26 5.25
CA ILE A 771 -21.67 31.27 5.51
C ILE A 771 -22.92 31.95 6.09
N ILE A 772 -24.08 31.40 5.71
CA ILE A 772 -25.41 31.67 6.24
C ILE A 772 -25.73 30.47 7.17
N PRO A 773 -26.33 30.66 8.36
CA PRO A 773 -26.68 29.53 9.22
C PRO A 773 -27.61 28.55 8.48
N PRO A 774 -27.40 27.23 8.64
CA PRO A 774 -28.27 26.23 8.02
C PRO A 774 -29.70 26.36 8.53
N SER A 775 -30.64 26.13 7.62
CA SER A 775 -32.07 26.10 7.92
C SER A 775 -32.44 24.88 8.76
N ASP A 776 -33.57 24.96 9.48
CA ASP A 776 -34.13 23.84 10.23
C ASP A 776 -34.42 22.61 9.33
N GLU A 777 -34.63 22.83 8.03
CA GLU A 777 -34.86 21.79 7.02
C GLU A 777 -33.54 21.09 6.60
N GLU A 778 -32.41 21.79 6.56
CA GLU A 778 -31.08 21.18 6.39
C GLU A 778 -30.65 20.40 7.63
N ILE A 779 -30.95 20.92 8.83
CA ILE A 779 -30.74 20.21 10.10
C ILE A 779 -31.59 18.92 10.14
N LYS A 780 -32.83 18.97 9.64
CA LYS A 780 -33.70 17.80 9.51
C LYS A 780 -33.19 16.80 8.47
N ASN A 781 -32.73 17.25 7.30
CA ASN A 781 -32.15 16.37 6.28
C ASN A 781 -30.86 15.67 6.76
N MET A 782 -30.01 16.35 7.55
CA MET A 782 -28.88 15.70 8.23
C MET A 782 -29.36 14.61 9.21
N MET A 783 -30.39 14.89 10.02
CA MET A 783 -30.94 13.93 10.97
C MET A 783 -31.54 12.69 10.27
N GLU A 784 -32.24 12.88 9.14
CA GLU A 784 -32.80 11.78 8.34
C GLU A 784 -31.70 10.95 7.63
N HIS A 785 -30.57 11.56 7.24
CA HIS A 785 -29.41 10.81 6.74
C HIS A 785 -28.76 9.92 7.81
N PHE A 786 -28.78 10.34 9.08
CA PHE A 786 -28.25 9.54 10.19
C PHE A 786 -29.12 8.32 10.54
N GLU A 787 -30.44 8.35 10.30
CA GLU A 787 -31.32 7.19 10.53
C GLU A 787 -31.14 6.08 9.46
N HIS A 788 -30.76 6.44 8.23
CA HIS A 788 -30.61 5.46 7.14
C HIS A 788 -29.27 4.69 7.12
N CYS A 789 -28.30 5.06 7.96
CA CYS A 789 -26.99 4.40 7.99
C CYS A 789 -26.91 3.13 8.88
N MET A 790 -28.01 2.70 9.51
CA MET A 790 -28.03 1.45 10.31
C MET A 790 -29.35 0.68 10.22
N VAL A 791 -29.38 -0.37 9.39
CA VAL A 791 -30.18 -1.59 9.62
C VAL A 791 -29.40 -2.81 9.11
N ILE A 792 -29.08 -3.75 10.00
CA ILE A 792 -29.65 -5.11 10.04
C ILE A 792 -29.31 -5.69 11.41
N ASP A 793 -30.35 -6.27 12.03
CA ASP A 793 -30.30 -7.13 13.21
C ASP A 793 -30.69 -8.54 12.73
N ASP A 794 -29.97 -9.58 13.15
CA ASP A 794 -30.51 -10.57 14.09
C ASP A 794 -29.46 -11.65 14.47
N GLN A 795 -29.43 -12.03 15.75
CA GLN A 795 -28.87 -13.27 16.34
C GLN A 795 -27.59 -13.89 15.70
N ASP A 796 -26.39 -13.84 16.30
CA ASP A 796 -26.08 -14.26 17.68
C ASP A 796 -24.60 -13.90 18.07
N LYS A 797 -24.37 -13.61 19.35
CA LYS A 797 -23.07 -13.40 20.08
C LYS A 797 -22.22 -12.14 19.81
N ARG A 798 -22.08 -11.35 20.89
CA ARG A 798 -21.11 -10.27 21.18
C ARG A 798 -21.29 -8.98 20.38
N SER A 799 -22.17 -8.12 20.89
CA SER A 799 -22.37 -6.73 20.47
C SER A 799 -21.13 -5.85 20.64
N HIS A 800 -20.67 -5.26 19.55
CA HIS A 800 -19.78 -4.09 19.57
C HIS A 800 -20.55 -2.84 20.02
N PHE A 801 -19.85 -1.87 20.63
CA PHE A 801 -20.43 -0.59 21.06
C PHE A 801 -19.83 0.56 20.25
N VAL A 802 -20.69 1.39 19.66
CA VAL A 802 -20.33 2.68 19.03
C VAL A 802 -21.24 3.76 19.63
N ASP A 803 -20.71 4.98 19.73
CA ASP A 803 -21.13 6.00 20.70
C ASP A 803 -22.52 6.64 20.49
N ARG A 804 -23.06 7.23 21.57
CA ARG A 804 -24.22 8.15 21.52
C ARG A 804 -23.87 9.55 22.01
N LEU A 805 -24.26 10.55 21.22
CA LEU A 805 -24.28 11.97 21.61
C LEU A 805 -25.06 12.20 22.92
N CYS A 806 -24.51 13.03 23.81
CA CYS A 806 -25.08 13.25 25.14
C CYS A 806 -26.20 14.30 25.15
N THR A 807 -27.46 13.85 25.19
CA THR A 807 -28.61 14.72 25.49
C THR A 807 -28.80 14.92 27.01
N ARG A 808 -28.86 16.19 27.45
CA ARG A 808 -29.50 16.75 28.68
C ARG A 808 -29.33 16.13 30.09
N GLN A 809 -28.73 14.94 30.28
CA GLN A 809 -28.78 14.17 31.54
C GLN A 809 -27.44 13.67 32.12
N GLY A 810 -26.29 14.03 31.57
CA GLY A 810 -24.98 13.78 32.20
C GLY A 810 -24.61 12.30 32.37
N LYS A 811 -23.93 11.72 31.37
CA LYS A 811 -23.38 10.36 31.43
C LYS A 811 -21.92 10.37 31.04
N CYS A 812 -21.17 9.40 31.56
CA CYS A 812 -19.75 9.20 31.31
C CYS A 812 -19.55 8.36 30.04
N CYS A 813 -18.56 8.72 29.21
CA CYS A 813 -18.13 7.88 28.09
C CYS A 813 -16.96 6.99 28.51
N ALA A 814 -17.00 5.72 28.11
CA ALA A 814 -15.85 4.81 28.21
C ALA A 814 -15.44 4.46 26.77
N ASN A 815 -14.19 4.74 26.41
CA ASN A 815 -13.67 4.49 25.07
C ASN A 815 -12.92 3.14 25.07
N GLN A 816 -12.97 2.37 23.98
CA GLN A 816 -12.38 1.03 23.90
C GLN A 816 -10.82 1.02 23.82
N ILE A 817 -10.16 2.15 24.07
CA ILE A 817 -8.71 2.32 23.91
C ILE A 817 -8.08 2.84 25.21
N GLY A 818 -7.90 1.96 26.20
CA GLY A 818 -6.88 2.14 27.25
C GLY A 818 -6.93 3.40 28.12
N SER A 819 -8.06 4.12 28.18
CA SER A 819 -8.18 5.40 28.88
C SER A 819 -9.50 5.53 29.65
N VAL A 820 -9.41 6.09 30.86
CA VAL A 820 -10.58 6.46 31.66
C VAL A 820 -10.80 7.95 31.53
N HIS A 821 -11.96 8.34 30.99
CA HIS A 821 -12.37 9.73 30.82
C HIS A 821 -13.59 9.99 31.70
N GLN A 822 -13.44 10.78 32.76
CA GLN A 822 -14.58 11.25 33.56
C GLN A 822 -14.81 12.74 33.32
N SER A 823 -16.00 13.10 32.85
CA SER A 823 -16.41 14.49 32.60
C SER A 823 -17.56 14.90 33.51
N PHE A 824 -17.38 15.96 34.29
CA PHE A 824 -18.42 16.52 35.17
C PHE A 824 -18.85 17.89 34.63
N SER A 825 -20.11 17.98 34.21
CA SER A 825 -20.69 19.23 33.68
C SER A 825 -21.74 19.81 34.64
N ARG A 826 -21.67 21.12 34.92
CA ARG A 826 -22.75 21.82 35.62
C ARG A 826 -23.58 22.69 34.67
N LYS A 827 -24.79 22.20 34.37
CA LYS A 827 -25.72 22.66 33.32
C LYS A 827 -26.03 24.17 33.29
N GLU A 828 -26.03 24.83 34.45
CA GLU A 828 -26.41 26.25 34.58
C GLU A 828 -25.24 27.22 34.29
N SER A 829 -24.00 26.74 34.43
CA SER A 829 -22.78 27.54 34.29
C SER A 829 -21.85 27.11 33.16
N GLY A 830 -22.15 26.06 32.41
CA GLY A 830 -21.27 25.58 31.33
C GLY A 830 -19.89 25.10 31.81
N THR A 831 -19.66 25.05 33.11
CA THR A 831 -18.41 24.60 33.72
C THR A 831 -18.25 23.10 33.47
N LEU A 832 -17.11 22.71 32.91
CA LEU A 832 -16.79 21.34 32.56
C LEU A 832 -15.42 20.98 33.14
N LEU A 833 -15.42 19.93 33.96
CA LEU A 833 -14.23 19.32 34.57
C LEU A 833 -13.98 17.99 33.86
N PHE A 834 -12.82 17.83 33.23
CA PHE A 834 -12.35 16.53 32.76
C PHE A 834 -11.27 16.00 33.67
N VAL A 835 -11.41 14.74 34.07
CA VAL A 835 -10.34 13.91 34.63
C VAL A 835 -10.01 12.87 33.57
N LEU A 836 -8.83 12.99 32.98
CA LEU A 836 -8.34 12.11 31.92
C LEU A 836 -7.22 11.25 32.50
N TRP A 837 -7.40 9.93 32.45
CA TRP A 837 -6.33 8.98 32.70
C TRP A 837 -6.02 8.25 31.39
N SER A 838 -4.81 8.45 30.86
CA SER A 838 -4.43 7.90 29.55
C SER A 838 -2.95 7.56 29.50
N GLY A 839 -2.63 6.47 28.79
CA GLY A 839 -1.29 6.20 28.28
C GLY A 839 -1.16 6.49 26.80
N CYS A 840 -2.06 7.25 26.17
CA CYS A 840 -1.85 7.74 24.80
C CYS A 840 -2.68 8.99 24.50
N HIS A 841 -2.01 10.00 23.93
CA HIS A 841 -2.59 11.10 23.15
C HIS A 841 -3.79 11.88 23.70
N ALA A 842 -3.71 12.37 24.93
CA ALA A 842 -4.39 13.62 25.30
C ALA A 842 -3.34 14.74 25.42
N ASN A 843 -3.34 15.69 24.47
CA ASN A 843 -2.47 16.87 24.53
C ASN A 843 -3.30 18.11 24.23
N ILE A 844 -3.65 18.87 25.27
CA ILE A 844 -4.60 19.98 25.20
C ILE A 844 -3.83 21.25 24.85
N GLN A 845 -3.91 21.72 23.60
CA GLN A 845 -3.22 22.95 23.19
C GLN A 845 -3.97 24.21 23.66
N LEU A 846 -3.27 25.05 24.43
CA LEU A 846 -3.82 26.26 25.08
C LEU A 846 -3.65 27.57 24.30
N THR A 847 -3.28 27.51 23.01
CA THR A 847 -2.78 28.68 22.24
C THR A 847 -3.84 29.74 21.90
N ASN A 848 -5.14 29.48 22.09
CA ASN A 848 -6.24 30.39 21.75
C ASN A 848 -7.13 30.78 22.95
N ILE A 849 -6.59 31.57 23.90
CA ILE A 849 -7.39 32.28 24.91
C ILE A 849 -7.08 33.78 24.89
N LYS A 850 -7.83 34.58 24.12
CA LYS A 850 -7.91 36.06 24.29
C LYS A 850 -9.31 36.59 23.93
N GLY A 851 -9.85 37.47 24.78
CA GLY A 851 -11.20 38.00 24.67
C GLY A 851 -11.37 39.26 23.79
N THR A 852 -12.60 39.42 23.30
CA THR A 852 -13.32 40.68 23.02
C THR A 852 -12.55 41.90 22.45
N LYS A 853 -12.48 41.99 21.10
CA LYS A 853 -12.70 43.19 20.22
C LYS A 853 -11.82 43.17 18.95
N GLY A 854 -12.37 42.85 17.76
CA GLY A 854 -11.59 42.97 16.51
C GLY A 854 -12.26 42.50 15.21
N ALA A 855 -13.44 43.02 14.85
CA ALA A 855 -14.31 42.42 13.82
C ALA A 855 -14.39 43.13 12.44
N GLU A 856 -13.59 44.16 12.13
CA GLU A 856 -13.96 45.13 11.08
C GLU A 856 -13.41 44.95 9.65
N LEU A 857 -12.39 44.11 9.39
CA LEU A 857 -11.48 44.38 8.24
C LEU A 857 -11.53 43.46 7.01
N LEU A 858 -12.30 42.37 6.97
CA LEU A 858 -12.04 41.25 6.03
C LEU A 858 -13.31 40.75 5.33
N ARG A 859 -13.76 41.47 4.28
CA ARG A 859 -15.12 41.30 3.71
C ARG A 859 -15.21 41.21 2.17
N LYS A 860 -14.15 40.79 1.46
CA LYS A 860 -14.15 40.68 -0.01
C LYS A 860 -13.45 39.43 -0.53
N GLU A 861 -14.18 38.66 -1.38
CA GLU A 861 -13.70 37.78 -2.48
C GLU A 861 -12.93 36.50 -2.05
N HIS A 862 -13.01 35.30 -2.68
CA HIS A 862 -13.88 34.74 -3.72
C HIS A 862 -14.00 33.18 -3.63
N TYR A 863 -15.08 32.58 -4.16
CA TYR A 863 -15.34 31.13 -4.36
C TYR A 863 -14.37 30.46 -5.35
N CYS A 864 -13.93 29.23 -5.06
CA CYS A 864 -14.04 28.01 -5.90
C CYS A 864 -13.67 26.80 -5.04
#